data_AF-A0A8T1XQZ7-F1
#
_entry.id   AF-A0A8T1XQZ7-F1
#
_cell.length_a   1.000
_cell.length_b   1.000
_cell.length_c   1.000
_cell.angle_alpha   90.00
_cell.angle_beta   90.00
_cell.angle_gamma   90.00
#
_symmetry.space_group_name_H-M   'P 1'
#
loop_
_entity.id
_entity.type
_entity.pdbx_description
1 polymer ?
#
loop_
_entity_poly.entity_id
_entity_poly.type
_entity_poly.pdbx_seq_one_letter_code
_entity_poly.pdbx_strand_id
1 'polypeptide(L)'
;MFEEKIMDIGEDVKSFNSSDTKVDPAVPASLTWQRKIDSDAKAPREFNLTAKEIFQLAPVGIRLWFLCREEAAKGRLAFIDPFSRHSVTSSHGVPLGGIGAGSIGRSFQGEFQRWQLFPPKCEDEPVLANQFSAFVSRADGKKYSTVLCPRNPKLGKQDSESGIGSWDWNLKGDKSTYHALYPRSWTMYEGEPDPELRIVCRQVSPFIPHNYKESSFPVSVFTFTLHNLGNTTADVTLLFTWANSVGGDSEFSGGHYNSKIMMDDGVQGVLLHHKTANGLPPLSYAISAQATAGVSVSACPFFIVSGKQNGITAKDMWQAVKENGSFDHFKASEASMQSEHGSSIGAAVAASLTVLPGESRIVTFSLAWDCPEVQFPSGKIYSRRYTKFYGNHGDAAAQIAYDAILGHSQWESWIEDWQRPILEDKRLPAWYPVTLFNELYYLNSGGTLWTDGSSPVHSLAGVREKKFSLDKSQLGLKNDIEVPHQNNTAISVLEKMASTLEQLHASTASNSAFGTKLLEEGEENIGHFLYLEGIEYRMWNTYDVHFYASFALVMLFPKLELSIQRDFAAAVMLHDPTKVKTLSEGQWVQRKVLGAVPHDLGINDPWFEVNGYTLHNTDRWKDLNPKFVLQVYRDVVATGDKKFASAVWPSVYVAMAYMAQFDKDGDGMIENEGFPDQTYDTWSASGVSAYCGGLWVAALQAASALARVVGDKNSQDYFWSKFQKAKVVYEKKLWNGSYFNYDNSGSQYSSSIQADQLAGQWYARASGLLPIVDEDKARTALEKVYNFNVMKIKDGKRGAVNGMHPNGKVDTASMQSREIWSGVTYALSATMIQEGLVEMAFQTASGVYEAAWSEAGLGYSFQTPEAWNTNDEYRSLTYMRPLAIWAMQWALTKTSQKQQQLGLEPEQEPELETNSLMKHDIGFSRVSRLLNLPNEASAKSTLQTLFDYTCRRMMS
;
A
#
# COMPACT_ATOMS: atom_id res chain seq x y z
N MET A 1 38.07 -1.35 -6.15
CA MET A 1 38.19 -2.83 -6.12
C MET A 1 36.90 -3.46 -5.54
N PHE A 2 35.75 -2.87 -5.87
CA PHE A 2 34.43 -3.06 -5.23
C PHE A 2 33.36 -3.32 -6.33
N GLU A 3 33.74 -3.97 -7.44
CA GLU A 3 33.01 -3.83 -8.71
C GLU A 3 32.65 -5.13 -9.47
N GLU A 4 32.88 -6.34 -8.93
CA GLU A 4 32.83 -7.54 -9.80
C GLU A 4 31.82 -8.65 -9.42
N LYS A 5 30.77 -8.39 -8.64
CA LYS A 5 29.82 -9.46 -8.27
C LYS A 5 28.32 -9.17 -8.33
N ILE A 6 27.91 -8.10 -9.01
CA ILE A 6 26.48 -7.83 -9.25
C ILE A 6 26.32 -7.44 -10.70
N MET A 7 26.46 -8.40 -11.63
CA MET A 7 25.96 -8.34 -13.01
C MET A 7 26.39 -9.60 -13.78
N ASP A 8 25.80 -10.75 -13.42
CA ASP A 8 25.53 -11.81 -14.40
C ASP A 8 24.53 -12.79 -13.78
N ILE A 9 23.24 -12.66 -14.13
CA ILE A 9 22.24 -13.71 -13.89
C ILE A 9 21.34 -13.77 -15.13
N GLY A 10 21.93 -14.23 -16.24
CA GLY A 10 21.23 -15.04 -17.22
C GLY A 10 21.31 -16.50 -16.79
N GLU A 11 20.17 -17.18 -16.78
CA GLU A 11 19.95 -18.64 -16.74
C GLU A 11 21.15 -19.52 -16.32
N ASP A 12 21.37 -19.65 -15.01
CA ASP A 12 21.81 -20.90 -14.38
C ASP A 12 21.78 -20.75 -12.85
N VAL A 13 20.94 -21.56 -12.19
CA VAL A 13 20.86 -21.64 -10.73
C VAL A 13 22.14 -22.31 -10.22
N LYS A 14 23.17 -21.52 -9.90
CA LYS A 14 24.29 -21.94 -9.05
C LYS A 14 24.11 -21.36 -7.65
N SER A 15 24.12 -22.25 -6.67
CA SER A 15 24.00 -21.97 -5.23
C SER A 15 24.91 -20.82 -4.82
N PHE A 16 24.31 -19.70 -4.42
CA PHE A 16 24.99 -18.68 -3.65
C PHE A 16 25.34 -19.29 -2.28
N ASN A 17 26.61 -19.65 -2.09
CA ASN A 17 27.16 -19.89 -0.76
C ASN A 17 27.17 -18.56 -0.01
N SER A 18 26.10 -18.25 0.73
CA SER A 18 26.15 -17.26 1.81
C SER A 18 27.06 -17.80 2.89
N SER A 19 28.01 -16.99 3.36
CA SER A 19 28.58 -17.22 4.68
C SER A 19 27.43 -17.19 5.68
N ASP A 20 27.16 -18.30 6.37
CA ASP A 20 26.18 -18.38 7.45
C ASP A 20 26.54 -17.42 8.59
N THR A 21 26.21 -16.14 8.44
CA THR A 21 26.09 -15.25 9.59
C THR A 21 24.91 -15.74 10.39
N LYS A 22 25.20 -16.54 11.42
CA LYS A 22 24.21 -17.06 12.35
C LYS A 22 23.53 -15.90 13.05
N VAL A 23 22.31 -15.59 12.62
CA VAL A 23 21.46 -14.55 13.22
C VAL A 23 21.03 -15.02 14.61
N ASP A 24 21.24 -14.18 15.62
CA ASP A 24 20.74 -14.45 16.97
C ASP A 24 19.29 -13.94 17.09
N PRO A 25 18.28 -14.82 17.24
CA PRO A 25 16.89 -14.40 17.35
C PRO A 25 16.61 -13.61 18.63
N ALA A 26 17.44 -13.72 19.67
CA ALA A 26 17.24 -13.04 20.95
C ALA A 26 17.65 -11.56 20.93
N VAL A 27 18.42 -11.12 19.93
CA VAL A 27 18.99 -9.77 19.87
C VAL A 27 18.22 -8.93 18.85
N PRO A 28 17.52 -7.86 19.28
CA PRO A 28 16.93 -6.90 18.35
C PRO A 28 18.00 -6.19 17.50
N ALA A 29 17.58 -5.67 16.35
CA ALA A 29 18.44 -4.81 15.54
C ALA A 29 18.93 -3.58 16.36
N SER A 30 20.06 -3.00 15.95
CA SER A 30 20.68 -1.86 16.64
C SER A 30 19.78 -0.61 16.71
N LEU A 31 18.88 -0.45 15.73
CA LEU A 31 17.85 0.58 15.68
C LEU A 31 16.49 -0.09 15.48
N THR A 32 15.55 0.17 16.38
CA THR A 32 14.17 -0.33 16.31
C THR A 32 13.21 0.74 16.83
N TRP A 33 11.97 0.69 16.39
CA TRP A 33 10.88 1.36 17.09
C TRP A 33 10.61 0.62 18.39
N GLN A 34 10.37 1.32 19.49
CA GLN A 34 10.22 0.70 20.81
C GLN A 34 8.97 1.20 21.53
N ARG A 35 8.26 0.27 22.18
CA ARG A 35 7.14 0.56 23.09
C ARG A 35 7.13 -0.38 24.26
N LYS A 36 6.77 0.13 25.43
CA LYS A 36 6.39 -0.72 26.56
C LYS A 36 5.03 -1.35 26.26
N ILE A 37 4.84 -2.61 26.64
CA ILE A 37 3.59 -3.29 26.29
C ILE A 37 2.40 -2.81 27.15
N ASP A 38 2.67 -2.21 28.31
CA ASP A 38 1.69 -1.58 29.19
C ASP A 38 1.39 -0.12 28.84
N SER A 39 2.01 0.43 27.79
CA SER A 39 1.82 1.84 27.43
C SER A 39 0.37 2.11 27.01
N ASP A 40 -0.20 3.20 27.53
CA ASP A 40 -1.56 3.62 27.18
C ASP A 40 -1.67 4.00 25.69
N ALA A 41 -2.63 3.38 25.03
CA ALA A 41 -2.98 3.70 23.66
C ALA A 41 -3.60 5.11 23.56
N LYS A 42 -2.84 6.10 23.05
CA LYS A 42 -3.40 7.41 22.68
C LYS A 42 -4.22 7.27 21.40
N ALA A 43 -5.52 7.08 21.55
CA ALA A 43 -6.44 6.97 20.43
C ALA A 43 -6.31 8.20 19.49
N PRO A 44 -6.03 7.99 18.19
CA PRO A 44 -6.11 9.02 17.17
C PRO A 44 -7.42 9.80 17.23
N ARG A 45 -7.35 11.13 17.00
CA ARG A 45 -8.52 11.99 16.90
C ARG A 45 -8.82 12.27 15.44
N GLU A 46 -10.02 11.94 14.99
CA GLU A 46 -10.43 12.19 13.60
C GLU A 46 -10.72 13.69 13.38
N PHE A 47 -10.47 14.13 12.15
CA PHE A 47 -10.71 15.48 11.67
C PHE A 47 -12.19 15.88 11.79
N ASN A 48 -12.44 17.06 12.35
CA ASN A 48 -13.79 17.64 12.41
C ASN A 48 -14.02 18.66 11.28
N LEU A 49 -15.10 18.47 10.52
CA LEU A 49 -15.58 19.48 9.58
C LEU A 49 -16.11 20.69 10.36
N THR A 50 -15.69 21.88 9.94
CA THR A 50 -16.25 23.15 10.45
C THR A 50 -17.70 23.31 9.99
N ALA A 51 -18.49 24.14 10.69
CA ALA A 51 -19.86 24.43 10.26
C ALA A 51 -19.95 24.95 8.81
N LYS A 52 -18.93 25.70 8.37
CA LYS A 52 -18.78 26.19 7.00
C LYS A 52 -18.60 25.02 6.02
N GLU A 53 -17.68 24.10 6.30
CA GLU A 53 -17.43 22.93 5.45
C GLU A 53 -18.64 21.98 5.44
N ILE A 54 -19.30 21.77 6.58
CA ILE A 54 -20.54 20.96 6.65
C ILE A 54 -21.60 21.54 5.70
N PHE A 55 -21.81 22.85 5.73
CA PHE A 55 -22.77 23.50 4.82
C PHE A 55 -22.35 23.37 3.36
N GLN A 56 -21.06 23.58 3.04
CA GLN A 56 -20.53 23.45 1.68
C GLN A 56 -20.60 22.01 1.13
N LEU A 57 -20.32 21.02 1.98
CA LEU A 57 -20.28 19.60 1.62
C LEU A 57 -21.63 18.91 1.76
N ALA A 58 -22.66 19.55 2.34
CA ALA A 58 -23.97 18.93 2.53
C ALA A 58 -24.57 18.33 1.23
N PRO A 59 -24.53 19.00 0.05
CA PRO A 59 -25.01 18.40 -1.19
C PRO A 59 -24.22 17.13 -1.58
N VAL A 60 -22.90 17.13 -1.39
CA VAL A 60 -22.03 15.97 -1.63
C VAL A 60 -22.35 14.85 -0.65
N GLY A 61 -22.48 15.17 0.65
CA GLY A 61 -22.81 14.21 1.70
C GLY A 61 -24.17 13.54 1.49
N ILE A 62 -25.19 14.27 1.05
CA ILE A 62 -26.50 13.68 0.70
C ILE A 62 -26.35 12.70 -0.47
N ARG A 63 -25.64 13.09 -1.54
CA ARG A 63 -25.42 12.22 -2.70
C ARG A 63 -24.60 10.98 -2.34
N LEU A 64 -23.57 11.15 -1.50
CA LEU A 64 -22.74 10.06 -1.00
C LEU A 64 -23.54 9.10 -0.13
N TRP A 65 -24.44 9.60 0.72
CA TRP A 65 -25.35 8.75 1.51
C TRP A 65 -26.25 7.89 0.62
N PHE A 66 -26.82 8.47 -0.45
CA PHE A 66 -27.58 7.70 -1.43
C PHE A 66 -26.72 6.65 -2.14
N LEU A 67 -25.49 7.00 -2.55
CA LEU A 67 -24.56 6.06 -3.17
C LEU A 67 -24.23 4.88 -2.24
N CYS A 68 -23.91 5.15 -0.97
CA CYS A 68 -23.61 4.10 0.02
C CYS A 68 -24.79 3.15 0.19
N ARG A 69 -26.02 3.68 0.25
CA ARG A 69 -27.23 2.85 0.33
C ARG A 69 -27.47 2.02 -0.93
N GLU A 70 -27.23 2.60 -2.10
CA GLU A 70 -27.41 1.91 -3.38
C GLU A 70 -26.41 0.76 -3.54
N GLU A 71 -25.14 0.98 -3.20
CA GLU A 71 -24.11 -0.06 -3.25
C GLU A 71 -24.35 -1.14 -2.19
N ALA A 72 -24.72 -0.76 -0.96
CA ALA A 72 -25.08 -1.72 0.09
C ALA A 72 -26.26 -2.61 -0.32
N ALA A 73 -27.27 -2.06 -1.02
CA ALA A 73 -28.40 -2.83 -1.54
C ALA A 73 -28.00 -3.84 -2.63
N LYS A 74 -26.84 -3.66 -3.27
CA LYS A 74 -26.23 -4.58 -4.24
C LYS A 74 -25.25 -5.56 -3.59
N GLY A 75 -25.07 -5.51 -2.26
CA GLY A 75 -24.04 -6.29 -1.55
C GLY A 75 -22.61 -5.79 -1.81
N ARG A 76 -22.46 -4.52 -2.18
CA ARG A 76 -21.18 -3.89 -2.53
C ARG A 76 -20.84 -2.77 -1.55
N LEU A 77 -19.61 -2.29 -1.63
CA LEU A 77 -19.12 -1.15 -0.87
C LEU A 77 -18.90 0.04 -1.80
N ALA A 78 -19.26 1.24 -1.34
CA ALA A 78 -18.86 2.47 -2.00
C ALA A 78 -17.35 2.71 -1.82
N PHE A 79 -16.78 3.58 -2.65
CA PHE A 79 -15.35 3.92 -2.59
C PHE A 79 -14.94 4.58 -1.28
N ILE A 80 -15.89 5.25 -0.61
CA ILE A 80 -15.77 5.81 0.73
C ILE A 80 -17.12 5.69 1.43
N ASP A 81 -17.10 5.38 2.73
CA ASP A 81 -18.31 5.38 3.58
C ASP A 81 -18.03 6.11 4.91
N PRO A 82 -18.19 7.45 4.94
CA PRO A 82 -17.96 8.25 6.15
C PRO A 82 -19.07 8.08 7.20
N PHE A 83 -20.12 7.29 6.91
CA PHE A 83 -21.22 7.03 7.84
C PHE A 83 -21.00 5.76 8.67
N SER A 84 -20.08 4.90 8.23
CA SER A 84 -19.63 3.73 8.96
C SER A 84 -18.64 4.12 10.07
N ARG A 85 -18.77 3.51 11.25
CA ARG A 85 -17.82 3.70 12.35
C ARG A 85 -16.76 2.60 12.31
N HIS A 86 -15.50 3.00 12.36
CA HIS A 86 -14.37 2.09 12.48
C HIS A 86 -13.87 2.09 13.94
N SER A 87 -13.35 0.95 14.39
CA SER A 87 -12.71 0.86 15.70
C SER A 87 -11.31 1.43 15.58
N VAL A 88 -11.05 2.55 16.28
CA VAL A 88 -9.76 3.24 16.21
C VAL A 88 -8.99 2.96 17.49
N THR A 89 -7.84 2.31 17.35
CA THR A 89 -6.86 2.08 18.43
C THR A 89 -5.51 2.64 18.02
N SER A 90 -4.56 2.75 18.95
CA SER A 90 -3.14 3.01 18.64
C SER A 90 -2.24 1.82 18.98
N SER A 91 -2.83 0.71 19.45
CA SER A 91 -2.12 -0.52 19.74
C SER A 91 -1.91 -1.33 18.45
N HIS A 92 -1.00 -0.90 17.59
CA HIS A 92 -0.61 -1.65 16.38
C HIS A 92 0.87 -2.04 16.40
N GLY A 93 1.24 -3.03 15.59
CA GLY A 93 2.60 -3.53 15.46
C GLY A 93 2.85 -4.03 14.04
N VAL A 94 3.97 -4.70 13.85
CA VAL A 94 4.35 -5.31 12.57
C VAL A 94 3.30 -6.36 12.16
N PRO A 95 2.66 -6.20 10.98
CA PRO A 95 1.66 -7.14 10.52
C PRO A 95 2.29 -8.46 10.02
N LEU A 96 1.47 -9.51 9.97
CA LEU A 96 1.85 -10.87 9.62
C LEU A 96 1.58 -11.18 8.15
N GLY A 97 2.44 -12.01 7.57
CA GLY A 97 2.31 -12.54 6.21
C GLY A 97 3.13 -11.80 5.16
N GLY A 98 3.22 -12.41 3.98
CA GLY A 98 3.83 -11.84 2.79
C GLY A 98 2.92 -10.86 2.05
N ILE A 99 3.43 -10.30 0.95
CA ILE A 99 2.73 -9.39 0.05
C ILE A 99 1.62 -10.13 -0.68
N GLY A 100 0.40 -9.59 -0.66
CA GLY A 100 -0.73 -10.14 -1.41
C GLY A 100 -1.30 -11.46 -0.86
N ALA A 101 -0.87 -11.89 0.31
CA ALA A 101 -1.28 -13.14 0.95
C ALA A 101 -2.53 -12.99 1.85
N GLY A 102 -3.00 -11.76 2.04
CA GLY A 102 -3.81 -11.37 3.19
C GLY A 102 -2.91 -11.08 4.40
N SER A 103 -3.38 -10.25 5.34
CA SER A 103 -2.59 -9.89 6.52
C SER A 103 -3.38 -10.00 7.81
N ILE A 104 -2.65 -10.22 8.91
CA ILE A 104 -3.17 -10.24 10.27
C ILE A 104 -2.30 -9.30 11.10
N GLY A 105 -2.90 -8.29 11.72
CA GLY A 105 -2.18 -7.40 12.62
C GLY A 105 -1.86 -8.09 13.96
N ARG A 106 -0.69 -7.81 14.52
CA ARG A 106 -0.39 -8.13 15.92
C ARG A 106 0.01 -6.85 16.65
N SER A 107 -0.72 -6.48 17.69
CA SER A 107 -0.43 -5.27 18.46
C SER A 107 0.89 -5.42 19.22
N PHE A 108 1.53 -4.30 19.55
CA PHE A 108 2.72 -4.33 20.43
C PHE A 108 2.40 -4.89 21.83
N GLN A 109 1.12 -4.97 22.20
CA GLN A 109 0.65 -5.57 23.46
C GLN A 109 0.52 -7.09 23.38
N GLY A 110 0.47 -7.67 22.17
CA GLY A 110 0.42 -9.11 21.94
C GLY A 110 -0.87 -9.61 21.27
N GLU A 111 -1.85 -8.74 21.04
CA GLU A 111 -3.18 -9.08 20.52
C GLU A 111 -3.17 -9.29 19.00
N PHE A 112 -3.81 -10.36 18.52
CA PHE A 112 -4.04 -10.57 17.09
C PHE A 112 -5.36 -9.91 16.68
N GLN A 113 -5.26 -8.93 15.79
CA GLN A 113 -6.35 -8.05 15.39
C GLN A 113 -6.19 -7.62 13.93
N ARG A 114 -7.11 -6.81 13.42
CA ARG A 114 -6.96 -6.16 12.11
C ARG A 114 -6.77 -7.16 10.97
N TRP A 115 -7.80 -7.98 10.77
CA TRP A 115 -7.79 -9.08 9.82
C TRP A 115 -8.15 -8.59 8.41
N GLN A 116 -7.25 -8.80 7.46
CA GLN A 116 -7.41 -8.39 6.05
C GLN A 116 -7.20 -9.59 5.12
N LEU A 117 -7.88 -10.71 5.42
CA LEU A 117 -7.82 -11.92 4.61
C LEU A 117 -8.72 -11.86 3.37
N PHE A 118 -9.75 -11.00 3.39
CA PHE A 118 -10.71 -10.81 2.31
C PHE A 118 -10.84 -9.33 1.92
N PRO A 119 -9.85 -8.76 1.20
CA PRO A 119 -9.92 -7.37 0.78
C PRO A 119 -11.20 -7.09 -0.06
N PRO A 120 -11.86 -5.93 0.09
CA PRO A 120 -11.45 -4.75 0.88
C PRO A 120 -11.89 -4.78 2.36
N LYS A 121 -12.34 -5.92 2.91
CA LYS A 121 -12.79 -6.03 4.31
C LYS A 121 -11.60 -5.97 5.28
N CYS A 122 -11.75 -5.20 6.35
CA CYS A 122 -10.82 -5.12 7.47
C CYS A 122 -11.61 -5.32 8.77
N GLU A 123 -11.30 -6.37 9.53
CA GLU A 123 -11.89 -6.60 10.86
C GLU A 123 -10.92 -6.11 11.93
N ASP A 124 -11.14 -4.91 12.48
CA ASP A 124 -10.18 -4.23 13.36
C ASP A 124 -10.10 -4.82 14.77
N GLU A 125 -11.14 -5.51 15.22
CA GLU A 125 -11.24 -6.01 16.60
C GLU A 125 -10.32 -7.22 16.87
N PRO A 126 -9.74 -7.32 18.08
CA PRO A 126 -8.88 -8.44 18.44
C PRO A 126 -9.69 -9.72 18.69
N VAL A 127 -9.13 -10.86 18.28
CA VAL A 127 -9.62 -12.19 18.68
C VAL A 127 -8.84 -12.63 19.92
N LEU A 128 -9.41 -12.38 21.09
CA LEU A 128 -8.69 -12.50 22.38
C LEU A 128 -8.25 -13.93 22.74
N ALA A 129 -8.81 -14.95 22.10
CA ALA A 129 -8.38 -16.34 22.25
C ALA A 129 -7.05 -16.65 21.53
N ASN A 130 -6.62 -15.80 20.60
CA ASN A 130 -5.38 -15.98 19.85
C ASN A 130 -4.23 -15.40 20.68
N GLN A 131 -3.40 -16.25 21.27
CA GLN A 131 -2.42 -15.81 22.26
C GLN A 131 -1.18 -16.71 22.30
N PHE A 132 -0.07 -16.13 22.73
CA PHE A 132 1.01 -16.89 23.35
C PHE A 132 0.88 -16.82 24.88
N SER A 133 1.18 -17.92 25.57
CA SER A 133 1.17 -17.99 27.03
C SER A 133 2.38 -18.75 27.54
N ALA A 134 2.81 -18.44 28.78
CA ALA A 134 3.94 -19.09 29.42
C ALA A 134 3.55 -19.68 30.77
N PHE A 135 4.00 -20.91 31.02
CA PHE A 135 3.90 -21.61 32.29
C PHE A 135 5.30 -21.98 32.74
N VAL A 136 5.63 -21.70 34.00
CA VAL A 136 6.97 -21.95 34.55
C VAL A 136 6.81 -22.65 35.89
N SER A 137 7.54 -23.76 36.07
CA SER A 137 7.67 -24.47 37.34
C SER A 137 9.15 -24.57 37.70
N ARG A 138 9.53 -24.04 38.85
CA ARG A 138 10.91 -24.11 39.35
C ARG A 138 11.07 -25.27 40.33
N ALA A 139 12.30 -25.81 40.41
CA ALA A 139 12.65 -26.88 41.33
C ALA A 139 12.45 -26.50 42.83
N ASP A 140 12.42 -25.21 43.15
CA ASP A 140 12.13 -24.69 44.50
C ASP A 140 10.62 -24.65 44.84
N GLY A 141 9.76 -25.11 43.92
CA GLY A 141 8.31 -25.19 44.08
C GLY A 141 7.55 -23.95 43.62
N LYS A 142 8.23 -22.88 43.19
CA LYS A 142 7.56 -21.69 42.63
C LYS A 142 6.94 -22.03 41.28
N LYS A 143 5.71 -21.56 41.06
CA LYS A 143 4.99 -21.73 39.80
C LYS A 143 4.44 -20.40 39.33
N TYR A 144 4.53 -20.16 38.03
CA TYR A 144 4.07 -18.96 37.36
C TYR A 144 3.29 -19.34 36.10
N SER A 145 2.23 -18.60 35.80
CA SER A 145 1.51 -18.75 34.55
C SER A 145 0.87 -17.42 34.15
N THR A 146 0.99 -17.07 32.88
CA THR A 146 0.28 -15.92 32.31
C THR A 146 0.10 -16.06 30.81
N VAL A 147 -0.96 -15.46 30.29
CA VAL A 147 -1.03 -15.01 28.90
C VAL A 147 0.01 -13.91 28.69
N LEU A 148 0.77 -13.96 27.60
CA LEU A 148 1.82 -13.01 27.26
C LEU A 148 1.28 -11.73 26.60
N CYS A 149 0.16 -11.24 27.14
CA CYS A 149 -0.56 -10.04 26.74
C CYS A 149 -1.15 -9.39 28.00
N PRO A 150 -1.05 -8.06 28.18
CA PRO A 150 -1.77 -7.36 29.24
C PRO A 150 -3.28 -7.60 29.15
N ARG A 151 -3.97 -7.60 30.30
CA ARG A 151 -5.41 -7.91 30.33
C ARG A 151 -6.22 -6.85 29.57
N ASN A 152 -6.87 -7.26 28.47
CA ASN A 152 -7.73 -6.36 27.71
C ASN A 152 -9.01 -5.99 28.51
N PRO A 153 -9.39 -4.70 28.60
CA PRO A 153 -10.61 -4.27 29.29
C PRO A 153 -11.92 -4.88 28.76
N LYS A 154 -11.98 -5.23 27.46
CA LYS A 154 -13.15 -5.84 26.81
C LYS A 154 -13.41 -7.28 27.27
N LEU A 155 -12.41 -7.96 27.82
CA LEU A 155 -12.53 -9.34 28.32
C LEU A 155 -13.67 -9.47 29.35
N GLY A 156 -13.86 -8.48 30.23
CA GLY A 156 -14.92 -8.49 31.24
C GLY A 156 -16.35 -8.36 30.71
N LYS A 157 -16.56 -8.07 29.42
CA LYS A 157 -17.90 -8.04 28.78
C LYS A 157 -18.29 -9.39 28.14
N GLN A 158 -17.35 -10.32 28.01
CA GLN A 158 -17.52 -11.62 27.34
C GLN A 158 -17.43 -12.83 28.30
N ASP A 159 -17.38 -12.60 29.61
CA ASP A 159 -17.09 -13.64 30.59
C ASP A 159 -18.24 -14.67 30.74
N SER A 160 -17.91 -15.93 30.42
CA SER A 160 -18.44 -17.10 31.13
C SER A 160 -17.31 -17.68 32.00
N GLU A 161 -17.62 -18.23 33.17
CA GLU A 161 -16.60 -18.82 34.08
C GLU A 161 -15.78 -19.96 33.45
N SER A 162 -16.23 -20.50 32.31
CA SER A 162 -15.58 -21.57 31.54
C SER A 162 -14.87 -21.10 30.27
N GLY A 163 -14.98 -19.81 29.90
CA GLY A 163 -14.37 -19.24 28.69
C GLY A 163 -12.93 -18.74 28.90
N ILE A 164 -12.40 -17.98 27.95
CA ILE A 164 -11.02 -17.45 27.96
C ILE A 164 -10.74 -16.47 29.12
N GLY A 165 -11.77 -15.95 29.79
CA GLY A 165 -11.63 -15.17 31.01
C GLY A 165 -11.06 -15.95 32.19
N SER A 166 -11.12 -17.29 32.14
CA SER A 166 -10.55 -18.20 33.13
C SER A 166 -9.03 -18.37 33.05
N TRP A 167 -8.39 -17.89 31.97
CA TRP A 167 -6.94 -17.93 31.81
C TRP A 167 -6.25 -16.94 32.77
N ASP A 168 -4.97 -17.16 33.05
CA ASP A 168 -4.19 -16.26 33.89
C ASP A 168 -3.78 -15.02 33.08
N TRP A 169 -4.54 -13.92 33.19
CA TRP A 169 -4.21 -12.63 32.55
C TRP A 169 -3.46 -11.70 33.51
N ASN A 170 -2.28 -12.15 33.94
CA ASN A 170 -1.53 -11.56 35.06
C ASN A 170 -0.33 -10.70 34.63
N LEU A 171 -0.06 -10.59 33.33
CA LEU A 171 1.06 -9.81 32.80
C LEU A 171 0.83 -8.32 33.05
N LYS A 172 1.76 -7.66 33.76
CA LYS A 172 1.70 -6.23 33.99
C LYS A 172 2.25 -5.48 32.79
N GLY A 173 3.40 -5.92 32.29
CA GLY A 173 4.03 -5.39 31.09
C GLY A 173 4.97 -4.21 31.30
N ASP A 174 5.10 -3.71 32.52
CA ASP A 174 6.00 -2.59 32.88
C ASP A 174 7.48 -2.92 32.63
N LYS A 175 7.82 -4.21 32.70
CA LYS A 175 9.17 -4.72 32.41
C LYS A 175 9.32 -5.26 30.99
N SER A 176 8.27 -5.21 30.19
CA SER A 176 8.26 -5.84 28.88
C SER A 176 8.28 -4.80 27.77
N THR A 177 9.12 -5.00 26.74
CA THR A 177 9.32 -4.04 25.66
C THR A 177 9.13 -4.71 24.30
N TYR A 178 8.33 -4.08 23.46
CA TYR A 178 8.17 -4.40 22.04
C TYR A 178 9.13 -3.60 21.18
N HIS A 179 9.78 -4.26 20.24
CA HIS A 179 10.68 -3.69 19.25
C HIS A 179 10.16 -4.00 17.85
N ALA A 180 10.18 -3.02 16.95
CA ALA A 180 9.79 -3.23 15.56
C ALA A 180 10.78 -2.65 14.55
N LEU A 181 11.04 -3.47 13.53
CA LEU A 181 11.75 -3.12 12.32
C LEU A 181 11.24 -4.04 11.20
N TYR A 182 10.13 -3.64 10.58
CA TYR A 182 9.43 -4.42 9.56
C TYR A 182 10.43 -5.04 8.54
N PRO A 183 10.30 -6.34 8.20
CA PRO A 183 9.19 -7.26 8.53
C PRO A 183 9.37 -8.04 9.85
N ARG A 184 10.25 -7.57 10.74
CA ARG A 184 10.58 -8.23 12.00
C ARG A 184 10.09 -7.45 13.20
N SER A 185 9.72 -8.17 14.25
CA SER A 185 9.53 -7.57 15.57
C SER A 185 10.00 -8.50 16.68
N TRP A 186 10.23 -7.93 17.86
CA TRP A 186 10.61 -8.65 19.05
C TRP A 186 9.74 -8.19 20.22
N THR A 187 9.29 -9.12 21.05
CA THR A 187 8.73 -8.81 22.36
C THR A 187 9.64 -9.41 23.41
N MET A 188 10.23 -8.55 24.25
CA MET A 188 11.11 -8.93 25.34
C MET A 188 10.35 -8.87 26.65
N TYR A 189 10.20 -10.01 27.32
CA TYR A 189 9.60 -10.13 28.65
C TYR A 189 10.73 -10.33 29.67
N GLU A 190 11.03 -9.28 30.44
CA GLU A 190 12.12 -9.28 31.41
C GLU A 190 11.58 -9.51 32.83
N GLY A 191 11.73 -10.75 33.33
CA GLY A 191 11.29 -11.08 34.68
C GLY A 191 9.77 -11.18 34.85
N GLU A 192 9.05 -11.45 33.75
CA GLU A 192 7.61 -11.74 33.71
C GLU A 192 7.36 -12.94 32.78
N PRO A 193 6.54 -13.94 33.18
CA PRO A 193 5.87 -14.07 34.47
C PRO A 193 6.79 -14.50 35.63
N ASP A 194 7.98 -15.02 35.33
CA ASP A 194 8.96 -15.48 36.31
C ASP A 194 10.11 -14.46 36.44
N PRO A 195 10.38 -13.89 37.64
CA PRO A 195 11.43 -12.89 37.85
C PRO A 195 12.84 -13.30 37.42
N GLU A 196 13.12 -14.60 37.36
CA GLU A 196 14.44 -15.15 37.03
C GLU A 196 14.51 -15.75 35.62
N LEU A 197 13.47 -15.54 34.79
CA LEU A 197 13.42 -15.99 33.40
C LEU A 197 13.25 -14.79 32.47
N ARG A 198 14.08 -14.75 31.41
CA ARG A 198 13.89 -13.84 30.28
C ARG A 198 13.30 -14.61 29.11
N ILE A 199 12.25 -14.06 28.51
CA ILE A 199 11.61 -14.60 27.32
C ILE A 199 11.70 -13.56 26.21
N VAL A 200 12.24 -13.93 25.06
CA VAL A 200 12.26 -13.07 23.86
C VAL A 200 11.49 -13.77 22.75
N CYS A 201 10.40 -13.17 22.27
CA CYS A 201 9.66 -13.63 21.11
C CYS A 201 10.08 -12.82 19.88
N ARG A 202 10.79 -13.43 18.93
CA ARG A 202 11.06 -12.82 17.62
C ARG A 202 10.03 -13.30 16.61
N GLN A 203 9.36 -12.35 15.96
CA GLN A 203 8.38 -12.58 14.91
C GLN A 203 8.96 -12.16 13.56
N VAL A 204 8.83 -13.01 12.54
CA VAL A 204 9.26 -12.72 11.17
C VAL A 204 8.23 -13.19 10.14
N SER A 205 7.98 -12.35 9.14
CA SER A 205 7.27 -12.72 7.91
C SER A 205 8.23 -12.58 6.72
N PRO A 206 8.08 -13.39 5.67
CA PRO A 206 8.94 -13.26 4.50
C PRO A 206 8.57 -12.00 3.71
N PHE A 207 9.41 -10.97 3.84
CA PHE A 207 9.42 -9.78 2.98
C PHE A 207 10.87 -9.54 2.59
N ILE A 208 11.23 -9.97 1.38
CA ILE A 208 12.60 -9.97 0.89
C ILE A 208 12.59 -9.25 -0.48
N PRO A 209 13.22 -8.07 -0.61
CA PRO A 209 13.31 -7.36 -1.88
C PRO A 209 13.86 -8.24 -3.00
N HIS A 210 13.32 -8.08 -4.21
CA HIS A 210 13.63 -8.87 -5.41
C HIS A 210 13.33 -10.38 -5.33
N ASN A 211 12.77 -10.87 -4.22
CA ASN A 211 12.26 -12.23 -4.10
C ASN A 211 10.75 -12.25 -4.37
N TYR A 212 10.32 -12.93 -5.43
CA TYR A 212 8.92 -12.99 -5.86
C TYR A 212 8.20 -14.31 -5.54
N LYS A 213 8.79 -15.11 -4.65
CA LYS A 213 8.26 -16.39 -4.19
C LYS A 213 7.97 -16.31 -2.70
N GLU A 214 9.00 -16.35 -1.85
CA GLU A 214 8.87 -16.34 -0.40
C GLU A 214 8.12 -15.08 0.07
N SER A 215 8.37 -13.92 -0.57
CA SER A 215 7.66 -12.67 -0.24
C SER A 215 6.15 -12.71 -0.48
N SER A 216 5.60 -13.77 -1.10
CA SER A 216 4.16 -13.96 -1.30
C SER A 216 3.50 -14.87 -0.26
N PHE A 217 4.27 -15.48 0.66
CA PHE A 217 3.76 -16.57 1.48
C PHE A 217 2.85 -16.09 2.63
N PRO A 218 1.71 -16.78 2.86
CA PRO A 218 0.77 -16.46 3.93
C PRO A 218 1.21 -17.06 5.27
N VAL A 219 2.38 -16.65 5.77
CA VAL A 219 2.99 -17.26 6.97
C VAL A 219 3.84 -16.28 7.78
N SER A 220 3.89 -16.54 9.08
CA SER A 220 4.83 -15.93 10.00
C SER A 220 5.41 -16.97 10.96
N VAL A 221 6.66 -16.76 11.36
CA VAL A 221 7.38 -17.61 12.33
C VAL A 221 7.64 -16.82 13.60
N PHE A 222 7.49 -17.50 14.73
CA PHE A 222 7.70 -16.98 16.08
C PHE A 222 8.78 -17.82 16.79
N THR A 223 9.96 -17.24 16.94
CA THR A 223 11.10 -17.89 17.60
C THR A 223 11.23 -17.34 19.01
N PHE A 224 10.98 -18.19 20.00
CA PHE A 224 11.12 -17.87 21.41
C PHE A 224 12.51 -18.26 21.90
N THR A 225 13.24 -17.32 22.49
CA THR A 225 14.47 -17.61 23.24
C THR A 225 14.19 -17.46 24.73
N LEU A 226 14.42 -18.53 25.48
CA LEU A 226 14.24 -18.61 26.92
C LEU A 226 15.60 -18.63 27.59
N HIS A 227 15.92 -17.63 28.40
CA HIS A 227 17.19 -17.54 29.13
C HIS A 227 16.93 -17.60 30.64
N ASN A 228 17.40 -18.65 31.30
CA ASN A 228 17.26 -18.80 32.75
C ASN A 228 18.39 -18.05 33.48
N LEU A 229 18.03 -16.93 34.09
CA LEU A 229 18.93 -16.08 34.87
C LEU A 229 19.04 -16.53 36.34
N GLY A 230 18.18 -17.45 36.77
CA GLY A 230 18.15 -17.97 38.13
C GLY A 230 19.15 -19.10 38.39
N ASN A 231 19.25 -19.49 39.65
CA ASN A 231 20.14 -20.55 40.11
C ASN A 231 19.48 -21.94 40.15
N THR A 232 18.18 -22.02 39.88
CA THR A 232 17.42 -23.28 39.84
C THR A 232 16.94 -23.58 38.42
N THR A 233 16.83 -24.86 38.11
CA THR A 233 16.20 -25.33 36.88
C THR A 233 14.76 -24.83 36.77
N ALA A 234 14.37 -24.42 35.56
CA ALA A 234 13.02 -24.00 35.22
C ALA A 234 12.43 -24.93 34.16
N ASP A 235 11.33 -25.61 34.48
CA ASP A 235 10.51 -26.31 33.50
C ASP A 235 9.51 -25.30 32.93
N VAL A 236 9.59 -25.08 31.62
CA VAL A 236 8.83 -24.06 30.91
C VAL A 236 7.91 -24.74 29.90
N THR A 237 6.68 -24.27 29.79
CA THR A 237 5.77 -24.59 28.69
C THR A 237 5.33 -23.30 28.02
N LEU A 238 5.59 -23.18 26.72
CA LEU A 238 5.03 -22.15 25.86
C LEU A 238 3.79 -22.70 25.16
N LEU A 239 2.70 -21.95 25.21
CA LEU A 239 1.42 -22.34 24.62
C LEU A 239 1.05 -21.33 23.53
N PHE A 240 0.73 -21.82 22.34
CA PHE A 240 0.16 -21.03 21.25
C PHE A 240 -1.29 -21.45 21.02
N THR A 241 -2.24 -20.53 21.25
CA THR A 241 -3.67 -20.76 21.06
C THR A 241 -4.19 -19.98 19.86
N TRP A 242 -5.15 -20.57 19.14
CA TRP A 242 -5.79 -19.95 17.98
C TRP A 242 -7.27 -20.35 17.88
N ALA A 243 -8.16 -19.37 17.80
CA ALA A 243 -9.56 -19.57 17.47
C ALA A 243 -9.72 -19.82 15.96
N ASN A 244 -10.69 -20.65 15.59
CA ASN A 244 -11.08 -20.85 14.21
C ASN A 244 -11.92 -19.66 13.71
N SER A 245 -11.26 -18.50 13.54
CA SER A 245 -11.86 -17.21 13.25
C SER A 245 -11.08 -16.47 12.17
N VAL A 246 -11.76 -15.60 11.43
CA VAL A 246 -11.17 -14.61 10.51
C VAL A 246 -11.43 -13.18 11.00
N GLY A 247 -11.75 -13.01 12.29
CA GLY A 247 -12.18 -11.74 12.89
C GLY A 247 -13.70 -11.53 12.83
N GLY A 248 -14.17 -10.48 13.50
CA GLY A 248 -15.60 -10.15 13.60
C GLY A 248 -16.43 -11.31 14.16
N ASP A 249 -17.63 -11.50 13.62
CA ASP A 249 -18.55 -12.57 14.04
C ASP A 249 -18.33 -13.93 13.34
N SER A 250 -17.22 -14.07 12.59
CA SER A 250 -17.01 -15.24 11.71
C SER A 250 -16.92 -16.57 12.46
N GLU A 251 -16.40 -16.56 13.68
CA GLU A 251 -16.24 -17.74 14.54
C GLU A 251 -17.57 -18.37 14.97
N PHE A 252 -18.68 -17.63 14.88
CA PHE A 252 -20.01 -18.07 15.31
C PHE A 252 -20.85 -18.67 14.18
N SER A 253 -20.34 -18.70 12.94
CA SER A 253 -21.12 -19.13 11.78
C SER A 253 -21.42 -20.64 11.74
N GLY A 254 -20.63 -21.44 12.45
CA GLY A 254 -20.86 -22.89 12.58
C GLY A 254 -20.27 -23.71 11.43
N GLY A 255 -19.99 -24.99 11.70
CA GLY A 255 -19.40 -25.92 10.72
C GLY A 255 -17.88 -25.85 10.60
N HIS A 256 -17.20 -25.11 11.49
CA HIS A 256 -15.75 -25.09 11.60
C HIS A 256 -15.26 -26.40 12.23
N TYR A 257 -14.09 -26.92 11.83
CA TYR A 257 -13.51 -28.09 12.49
C TYR A 257 -11.99 -28.04 12.45
N ASN A 258 -11.34 -28.77 13.35
CA ASN A 258 -9.90 -28.77 13.51
C ASN A 258 -9.37 -30.22 13.46
N SER A 259 -8.15 -30.41 12.99
CA SER A 259 -7.48 -31.72 12.90
C SER A 259 -6.00 -31.61 13.31
N LYS A 260 -5.42 -32.70 13.83
CA LYS A 260 -4.00 -32.70 14.23
C LYS A 260 -3.09 -32.77 13.00
N ILE A 261 -1.97 -32.07 13.07
CA ILE A 261 -0.88 -32.12 12.10
C ILE A 261 0.29 -32.88 12.73
N MET A 262 0.81 -33.86 12.02
CA MET A 262 2.08 -34.53 12.34
C MET A 262 2.86 -34.62 11.03
N MET A 263 3.95 -33.87 10.93
CA MET A 263 4.85 -33.85 9.78
C MET A 263 6.20 -34.47 10.17
N ASP A 264 7.09 -34.58 9.18
CA ASP A 264 8.48 -34.97 9.40
C ASP A 264 9.24 -33.94 10.27
N ASP A 265 10.51 -34.22 10.58
CA ASP A 265 11.42 -33.31 11.32
C ASP A 265 10.89 -32.80 12.68
N GLY A 266 9.97 -33.57 13.28
CA GLY A 266 9.38 -33.28 14.58
C GLY A 266 8.35 -32.14 14.57
N VAL A 267 7.89 -31.70 13.41
CA VAL A 267 6.89 -30.61 13.31
C VAL A 267 5.50 -31.15 13.59
N GLN A 268 4.83 -30.58 14.60
CA GLN A 268 3.50 -30.99 15.05
C GLN A 268 2.62 -29.77 15.28
N GLY A 269 1.31 -29.93 15.11
CA GLY A 269 0.40 -28.79 15.19
C GLY A 269 -1.07 -29.13 15.05
N VAL A 270 -1.86 -28.12 14.68
CA VAL A 270 -3.30 -28.24 14.40
C VAL A 270 -3.65 -27.47 13.13
N LEU A 271 -4.41 -28.12 12.25
CA LEU A 271 -5.03 -27.55 11.07
C LEU A 271 -6.46 -27.14 11.44
N LEU A 272 -6.80 -25.86 11.29
CA LEU A 272 -8.13 -25.32 11.55
C LEU A 272 -8.81 -25.05 10.20
N HIS A 273 -9.92 -25.71 9.92
CA HIS A 273 -10.70 -25.53 8.70
C HIS A 273 -11.83 -24.54 8.97
N HIS A 274 -11.72 -23.35 8.39
CA HIS A 274 -12.68 -22.28 8.56
C HIS A 274 -13.69 -22.29 7.41
N LYS A 275 -14.94 -22.61 7.74
CA LYS A 275 -16.06 -22.45 6.82
C LYS A 275 -16.57 -21.02 6.87
N THR A 276 -16.35 -20.28 5.81
CA THR A 276 -16.84 -18.91 5.67
C THR A 276 -18.33 -18.85 5.36
N ALA A 277 -18.98 -17.78 5.80
CA ALA A 277 -20.36 -17.44 5.45
C ALA A 277 -20.43 -16.40 4.31
N ASN A 278 -21.64 -16.09 3.84
CA ASN A 278 -21.93 -14.99 2.91
C ASN A 278 -21.18 -15.04 1.57
N GLY A 279 -20.83 -16.23 1.09
CA GLY A 279 -20.20 -16.41 -0.21
C GLY A 279 -18.70 -16.07 -0.27
N LEU A 280 -18.04 -15.86 0.87
CA LEU A 280 -16.57 -15.78 0.94
C LEU A 280 -15.96 -17.19 0.75
N PRO A 281 -14.74 -17.32 0.20
CA PRO A 281 -14.10 -18.62 0.02
C PRO A 281 -13.67 -19.21 1.38
N PRO A 282 -13.78 -20.54 1.57
CA PRO A 282 -13.28 -21.19 2.77
C PRO A 282 -11.75 -21.06 2.86
N LEU A 283 -11.21 -21.16 4.06
CA LEU A 283 -9.75 -21.15 4.27
C LEU A 283 -9.34 -22.12 5.36
N SER A 284 -8.04 -22.42 5.42
CA SER A 284 -7.45 -23.18 6.52
C SER A 284 -6.35 -22.39 7.21
N TYR A 285 -6.17 -22.62 8.52
CA TYR A 285 -5.00 -22.16 9.29
C TYR A 285 -4.19 -23.34 9.78
N ALA A 286 -2.88 -23.19 9.89
CA ALA A 286 -2.03 -24.11 10.61
C ALA A 286 -1.25 -23.37 11.71
N ILE A 287 -1.42 -23.81 12.95
CA ILE A 287 -0.50 -23.49 14.04
C ILE A 287 0.38 -24.70 14.31
N SER A 288 1.69 -24.52 14.28
CA SER A 288 2.67 -25.62 14.42
C SER A 288 3.85 -25.21 15.30
N ALA A 289 4.51 -26.20 15.88
CA ALA A 289 5.78 -26.07 16.58
C ALA A 289 6.71 -27.24 16.23
N GLN A 290 8.02 -27.03 16.40
CA GLN A 290 9.02 -28.08 16.15
C GLN A 290 9.48 -28.75 17.45
N ALA A 291 9.34 -30.07 17.53
CA ALA A 291 10.02 -30.88 18.53
C ALA A 291 11.51 -31.00 18.16
N THR A 292 12.38 -30.67 19.11
CA THR A 292 13.84 -30.75 18.95
C THR A 292 14.45 -31.45 20.16
N ALA A 293 15.77 -31.64 20.17
CA ALA A 293 16.46 -32.21 21.33
C ALA A 293 16.23 -31.35 22.58
N GLY A 294 15.40 -31.83 23.51
CA GLY A 294 15.04 -31.14 24.75
C GLY A 294 13.75 -30.32 24.68
N VAL A 295 13.04 -30.30 23.55
CA VAL A 295 11.71 -29.67 23.39
C VAL A 295 10.70 -30.74 23.00
N SER A 296 9.71 -30.99 23.86
CA SER A 296 8.54 -31.82 23.53
C SER A 296 7.39 -30.94 23.04
N VAL A 297 6.64 -31.42 22.05
CA VAL A 297 5.46 -30.73 21.53
C VAL A 297 4.24 -31.61 21.75
N SER A 298 3.14 -31.00 22.16
CA SER A 298 1.83 -31.65 22.29
C SER A 298 0.73 -30.70 21.79
N ALA A 299 -0.41 -31.23 21.33
CA ALA A 299 -1.47 -30.42 20.73
C ALA A 299 -2.87 -30.76 21.25
N CYS A 300 -3.66 -29.73 21.51
CA CYS A 300 -5.09 -29.79 21.77
C CYS A 300 -5.83 -29.32 20.50
N PRO A 301 -6.39 -30.24 19.70
CA PRO A 301 -7.04 -29.86 18.44
C PRO A 301 -8.34 -29.10 18.65
N PHE A 302 -8.98 -29.26 19.82
CA PHE A 302 -10.32 -28.76 20.05
C PHE A 302 -10.54 -28.34 21.51
N PHE A 303 -10.92 -27.08 21.71
CA PHE A 303 -11.57 -26.57 22.91
C PHE A 303 -12.59 -25.49 22.55
N ILE A 304 -13.57 -25.28 23.42
CA ILE A 304 -14.63 -24.29 23.25
C ILE A 304 -14.13 -22.95 23.81
N VAL A 305 -14.03 -21.95 22.93
CA VAL A 305 -13.64 -20.58 23.29
C VAL A 305 -14.83 -19.89 23.98
N SER A 306 -16.01 -19.99 23.37
CA SER A 306 -17.29 -19.46 23.85
C SER A 306 -18.47 -20.16 23.14
N GLY A 307 -19.68 -20.08 23.70
CA GLY A 307 -20.89 -20.68 23.10
C GLY A 307 -21.57 -21.73 23.99
N LYS A 308 -22.57 -22.42 23.43
CA LYS A 308 -23.43 -23.38 24.16
C LYS A 308 -23.08 -24.85 23.91
N GLN A 309 -22.07 -25.10 23.07
CA GLN A 309 -21.64 -26.45 22.75
C GLN A 309 -21.11 -27.16 24.01
N ASN A 310 -21.34 -28.46 24.10
CA ASN A 310 -20.76 -29.30 25.16
C ASN A 310 -19.40 -29.84 24.71
N GLY A 311 -18.40 -29.81 25.59
CA GLY A 311 -17.07 -30.31 25.28
C GLY A 311 -16.02 -29.78 26.24
N ILE A 312 -14.76 -29.93 25.84
CA ILE A 312 -13.62 -29.33 26.55
C ILE A 312 -13.73 -27.82 26.48
N THR A 313 -13.70 -27.15 27.63
CA THR A 313 -13.76 -25.70 27.70
C THR A 313 -12.37 -25.06 27.64
N ALA A 314 -12.30 -23.76 27.36
CA ALA A 314 -11.05 -23.00 27.45
C ALA A 314 -10.39 -23.09 28.84
N LYS A 315 -11.19 -23.23 29.91
CA LYS A 315 -10.72 -23.48 31.27
C LYS A 315 -10.05 -24.84 31.43
N ASP A 316 -10.68 -25.90 30.92
CA ASP A 316 -10.16 -27.27 31.04
C ASP A 316 -8.83 -27.41 30.29
N MET A 317 -8.73 -26.82 29.09
CA MET A 317 -7.51 -26.75 28.30
C MET A 317 -6.39 -26.03 29.07
N TRP A 318 -6.69 -24.87 29.65
CA TRP A 318 -5.72 -24.09 30.44
C TRP A 318 -5.21 -24.89 31.65
N GLN A 319 -6.12 -25.54 32.37
CA GLN A 319 -5.78 -26.32 33.57
C GLN A 319 -4.92 -27.53 33.21
N ALA A 320 -5.18 -28.21 32.09
CA ALA A 320 -4.38 -29.33 31.63
C ALA A 320 -2.90 -28.97 31.43
N VAL A 321 -2.63 -27.82 30.81
CA VAL A 321 -1.26 -27.31 30.62
C VAL A 321 -0.65 -26.85 31.94
N LYS A 322 -1.44 -26.18 32.79
CA LYS A 322 -0.97 -25.70 34.10
C LYS A 322 -0.56 -26.84 35.04
N GLU A 323 -1.22 -27.98 34.96
CA GLU A 323 -0.93 -29.16 35.78
C GLU A 323 0.18 -30.04 35.19
N ASN A 324 0.12 -30.31 33.88
CA ASN A 324 0.93 -31.37 33.24
C ASN A 324 1.99 -30.84 32.28
N GLY A 325 1.98 -29.54 31.96
CA GLY A 325 2.84 -28.95 30.94
C GLY A 325 2.65 -29.56 29.54
N SER A 326 1.58 -30.32 29.29
CA SER A 326 1.38 -31.04 28.03
C SER A 326 -0.08 -31.46 27.87
N PHE A 327 -0.44 -31.83 26.64
CA PHE A 327 -1.74 -32.40 26.30
C PHE A 327 -1.74 -33.93 26.20
N ASP A 328 -0.61 -34.60 26.46
CA ASP A 328 -0.48 -36.06 26.24
C ASP A 328 -1.39 -36.89 27.17
N HIS A 329 -1.66 -36.38 28.37
CA HIS A 329 -2.59 -36.98 29.34
C HIS A 329 -4.01 -36.44 29.22
N PHE A 330 -4.24 -35.52 28.29
CA PHE A 330 -5.53 -34.87 28.08
C PHE A 330 -6.34 -35.66 27.07
N LYS A 331 -7.35 -36.41 27.55
CA LYS A 331 -8.29 -37.14 26.69
C LYS A 331 -9.26 -36.18 26.00
N ALA A 332 -8.76 -35.38 25.07
CA ALA A 332 -9.61 -34.79 24.06
C ALA A 332 -10.21 -35.95 23.25
N SER A 333 -11.53 -36.11 23.29
CA SER A 333 -12.17 -37.10 22.43
C SER A 333 -11.73 -36.83 20.99
N GLU A 334 -11.34 -37.87 20.26
CA GLU A 334 -11.00 -37.80 18.82
C GLU A 334 -12.24 -37.47 17.95
N ALA A 335 -13.35 -37.08 18.57
CA ALA A 335 -14.54 -36.65 17.88
C ALA A 335 -14.30 -35.25 17.31
N SER A 336 -14.08 -35.18 16.00
CA SER A 336 -14.28 -33.99 15.18
C SER A 336 -15.69 -33.44 15.40
N MET A 337 -15.90 -32.66 16.46
CA MET A 337 -17.13 -31.91 16.65
C MET A 337 -16.99 -30.64 15.82
N GLN A 338 -17.68 -30.61 14.69
CA GLN A 338 -17.89 -29.36 13.98
C GLN A 338 -18.51 -28.35 14.95
N SER A 339 -18.11 -27.08 14.85
CA SER A 339 -18.66 -26.03 15.69
C SER A 339 -20.16 -25.89 15.46
N GLU A 340 -20.94 -25.82 16.53
CA GLU A 340 -22.34 -25.46 16.44
C GLU A 340 -22.50 -23.98 16.07
N HIS A 341 -23.59 -23.63 15.38
CA HIS A 341 -23.91 -22.23 15.11
C HIS A 341 -24.04 -21.45 16.43
N GLY A 342 -23.36 -20.31 16.54
CA GLY A 342 -23.28 -19.52 17.76
C GLY A 342 -22.22 -19.98 18.77
N SER A 343 -21.38 -20.96 18.44
CA SER A 343 -20.25 -21.39 19.27
C SER A 343 -18.92 -21.20 18.55
N SER A 344 -17.93 -20.69 19.28
CA SER A 344 -16.54 -20.51 18.83
C SER A 344 -15.65 -21.62 19.38
N ILE A 345 -14.78 -22.15 18.53
CA ILE A 345 -13.85 -23.24 18.85
C ILE A 345 -12.42 -22.80 18.58
N GLY A 346 -11.47 -23.36 19.32
CA GLY A 346 -10.05 -23.09 19.19
C GLY A 346 -9.19 -24.34 19.24
N ALA A 347 -7.92 -24.14 18.92
CA ALA A 347 -6.86 -25.11 18.96
C ALA A 347 -5.66 -24.57 19.75
N ALA A 348 -4.85 -25.46 20.30
CA ALA A 348 -3.65 -25.09 21.02
C ALA A 348 -2.47 -26.03 20.74
N VAL A 349 -1.26 -25.47 20.68
CA VAL A 349 0.01 -26.21 20.58
C VAL A 349 0.88 -25.80 21.76
N ALA A 350 1.32 -26.77 22.55
CA ALA A 350 2.19 -26.58 23.70
C ALA A 350 3.59 -27.15 23.39
N ALA A 351 4.62 -26.35 23.64
CA ALA A 351 6.02 -26.75 23.56
C ALA A 351 6.66 -26.65 24.96
N SER A 352 7.18 -27.77 25.44
CA SER A 352 7.66 -27.94 26.80
C SER A 352 9.11 -28.36 26.85
N LEU A 353 9.85 -27.76 27.77
CA LEU A 353 11.28 -27.94 27.88
C LEU A 353 11.79 -27.58 29.28
N THR A 354 12.97 -28.09 29.60
CA THR A 354 13.70 -27.74 30.80
C THR A 354 14.85 -26.80 30.45
N VAL A 355 14.98 -25.69 31.16
CA VAL A 355 16.06 -24.70 30.99
C VAL A 355 16.93 -24.69 32.25
N LEU A 356 18.18 -25.14 32.12
CA LEU A 356 19.12 -25.19 33.23
C LEU A 356 19.59 -23.78 33.65
N PRO A 357 20.11 -23.61 34.89
CA PRO A 357 20.69 -22.34 35.32
C PRO A 357 21.75 -21.81 34.34
N GLY A 358 21.60 -20.56 33.88
CA GLY A 358 22.50 -19.91 32.93
C GLY A 358 22.38 -20.40 31.48
N GLU A 359 21.44 -21.29 31.18
CA GLU A 359 21.22 -21.82 29.83
C GLU A 359 20.23 -20.97 29.03
N SER A 360 20.38 -21.01 27.70
CA SER A 360 19.37 -20.55 26.75
C SER A 360 18.84 -21.69 25.89
N ARG A 361 17.52 -21.71 25.70
CA ARG A 361 16.83 -22.65 24.82
C ARG A 361 15.94 -21.91 23.84
N ILE A 362 15.74 -22.51 22.66
CA ILE A 362 14.94 -21.94 21.57
C ILE A 362 13.73 -22.85 21.32
N VAL A 363 12.58 -22.22 21.09
CA VAL A 363 11.35 -22.88 20.65
C VAL A 363 10.79 -22.12 19.46
N THR A 364 10.44 -22.82 18.38
CA THR A 364 9.94 -22.21 17.15
C THR A 364 8.49 -22.62 16.91
N PHE A 365 7.63 -21.62 16.69
CA PHE A 365 6.24 -21.78 16.26
C PHE A 365 6.03 -21.14 14.89
N SER A 366 5.01 -21.57 14.16
CA SER A 366 4.54 -20.91 12.93
C SER A 366 3.03 -20.74 12.94
N LEU A 367 2.57 -19.68 12.29
CA LEU A 367 1.19 -19.49 11.87
C LEU A 367 1.15 -19.35 10.36
N ALA A 368 0.45 -20.25 9.68
CA ALA A 368 0.18 -20.16 8.25
C ALA A 368 -1.33 -20.13 7.98
N TRP A 369 -1.75 -19.52 6.88
CA TRP A 369 -3.14 -19.60 6.39
C TRP A 369 -3.16 -19.91 4.90
N ASP A 370 -4.10 -20.72 4.45
CA ASP A 370 -4.32 -21.02 3.04
C ASP A 370 -5.71 -20.54 2.63
N CYS A 371 -5.72 -19.39 1.94
CA CYS A 371 -6.89 -18.77 1.33
C CYS A 371 -6.56 -18.51 -0.15
N PRO A 372 -6.57 -19.56 -0.99
CA PRO A 372 -5.96 -19.53 -2.32
C PRO A 372 -6.71 -18.62 -3.28
N GLU A 373 -8.01 -18.44 -3.07
CA GLU A 373 -8.89 -17.69 -3.94
C GLU A 373 -9.16 -16.29 -3.41
N VAL A 374 -9.24 -15.33 -4.33
CA VAL A 374 -9.86 -14.03 -4.10
C VAL A 374 -11.01 -13.84 -5.07
N GLN A 375 -12.18 -13.55 -4.52
CA GLN A 375 -13.40 -13.31 -5.29
C GLN A 375 -13.77 -11.83 -5.24
N PHE A 376 -13.97 -11.23 -6.41
CA PHE A 376 -14.49 -9.88 -6.53
C PHE A 376 -16.02 -9.85 -6.68
N PRO A 377 -16.70 -8.75 -6.34
CA PRO A 377 -18.15 -8.60 -6.50
C PRO A 377 -18.68 -8.81 -7.93
N SER A 378 -17.80 -8.74 -8.95
CA SER A 378 -18.13 -9.09 -10.34
C SER A 378 -18.35 -10.59 -10.57
N GLY A 379 -17.92 -11.45 -9.64
CA GLY A 379 -17.96 -12.90 -9.75
C GLY A 379 -16.70 -13.51 -10.38
N LYS A 380 -15.66 -12.71 -10.66
CA LYS A 380 -14.34 -13.21 -11.06
C LYS A 380 -13.55 -13.67 -9.85
N ILE A 381 -12.91 -14.83 -10.00
CA ILE A 381 -12.08 -15.46 -8.98
C ILE A 381 -10.65 -15.52 -9.52
N TYR A 382 -9.69 -15.05 -8.71
CA TYR A 382 -8.26 -15.11 -8.99
C TYR A 382 -7.56 -15.94 -7.93
N SER A 383 -6.49 -16.63 -8.32
CA SER A 383 -5.62 -17.32 -7.36
C SER A 383 -4.54 -16.37 -6.85
N ARG A 384 -4.23 -16.42 -5.55
CA ARG A 384 -3.15 -15.65 -4.91
C ARG A 384 -1.77 -16.16 -5.34
N ARG A 385 -0.76 -15.30 -5.37
CA ARG A 385 0.57 -15.62 -5.92
C ARG A 385 1.21 -16.88 -5.32
N TYR A 386 1.06 -17.12 -4.02
CA TYR A 386 1.69 -18.27 -3.38
C TYR A 386 1.16 -19.63 -3.91
N THR A 387 -0.03 -19.67 -4.52
CA THR A 387 -0.61 -20.89 -5.07
C THR A 387 0.21 -21.45 -6.22
N LYS A 388 1.04 -20.63 -6.88
CA LYS A 388 2.02 -21.07 -7.89
C LYS A 388 3.03 -22.06 -7.32
N PHE A 389 3.26 -22.02 -6.01
CA PHE A 389 4.26 -22.84 -5.32
C PHE A 389 3.64 -23.94 -4.46
N TYR A 390 2.42 -23.72 -3.96
CA TYR A 390 1.74 -24.63 -3.03
C TYR A 390 0.46 -25.28 -3.57
N GLY A 391 0.01 -24.91 -4.78
CA GLY A 391 -1.29 -25.33 -5.32
C GLY A 391 -2.45 -24.43 -4.86
N ASN A 392 -3.64 -24.66 -5.42
CA ASN A 392 -4.85 -23.86 -5.19
C ASN A 392 -6.00 -24.65 -4.56
N HIS A 393 -5.71 -25.80 -3.93
CA HIS A 393 -6.73 -26.70 -3.40
C HIS A 393 -7.27 -26.32 -2.00
N GLY A 394 -6.63 -25.37 -1.30
CA GLY A 394 -7.07 -24.91 0.03
C GLY A 394 -6.60 -25.80 1.19
N ASP A 395 -5.65 -26.71 0.95
CA ASP A 395 -5.10 -27.69 1.89
C ASP A 395 -3.60 -27.49 2.19
N ALA A 396 -3.00 -26.38 1.75
CA ALA A 396 -1.56 -26.15 1.83
C ALA A 396 -1.08 -25.56 3.17
N ALA A 397 -1.97 -25.08 4.05
CA ALA A 397 -1.57 -24.35 5.27
C ALA A 397 -0.57 -25.13 6.14
N ALA A 398 -0.75 -26.46 6.26
CA ALA A 398 0.16 -27.30 7.03
C ALA A 398 1.55 -27.41 6.41
N GLN A 399 1.65 -27.53 5.08
CA GLN A 399 2.92 -27.57 4.36
C GLN A 399 3.64 -26.22 4.42
N ILE A 400 2.90 -25.11 4.26
CA ILE A 400 3.44 -23.75 4.37
C ILE A 400 4.03 -23.52 5.78
N ALA A 401 3.32 -23.93 6.84
CA ALA A 401 3.80 -23.86 8.21
C ALA A 401 5.09 -24.69 8.42
N TYR A 402 5.10 -25.91 7.90
CA TYR A 402 6.27 -26.80 7.94
C TYR A 402 7.50 -26.19 7.26
N ASP A 403 7.35 -25.75 6.02
CA ASP A 403 8.45 -25.15 5.25
C ASP A 403 8.98 -23.88 5.92
N ALA A 404 8.09 -23.08 6.52
CA ALA A 404 8.46 -21.87 7.23
C ALA A 404 9.31 -22.16 8.48
N ILE A 405 8.92 -23.16 9.29
CA ILE A 405 9.70 -23.58 10.46
C ILE A 405 11.13 -23.96 10.05
N LEU A 406 11.28 -24.72 8.97
CA LEU A 406 12.60 -25.19 8.52
C LEU A 406 13.40 -24.12 7.78
N GLY A 407 12.74 -23.22 7.05
CA GLY A 407 13.38 -22.27 6.14
C GLY A 407 13.58 -20.84 6.67
N HIS A 408 12.92 -20.45 7.77
CA HIS A 408 12.89 -19.03 8.19
C HIS A 408 14.27 -18.44 8.51
N SER A 409 15.23 -19.24 9.00
CA SER A 409 16.60 -18.76 9.29
C SER A 409 17.26 -18.14 8.05
N GLN A 410 16.99 -18.69 6.87
CA GLN A 410 17.46 -18.13 5.60
C GLN A 410 16.79 -16.79 5.30
N TRP A 411 15.49 -16.66 5.57
CA TRP A 411 14.76 -15.40 5.43
C TRP A 411 15.36 -14.33 6.34
N GLU A 412 15.72 -14.69 7.58
CA GLU A 412 16.34 -13.76 8.52
C GLU A 412 17.67 -13.22 8.00
N SER A 413 18.53 -14.08 7.47
CA SER A 413 19.81 -13.66 6.87
C SER A 413 19.57 -12.70 5.71
N TRP A 414 18.66 -13.05 4.78
CA TRP A 414 18.35 -12.16 3.65
C TRP A 414 17.80 -10.82 4.11
N ILE A 415 16.91 -10.82 5.11
CA ILE A 415 16.32 -9.60 5.67
C ILE A 415 17.39 -8.71 6.29
N GLU A 416 18.30 -9.28 7.07
CA GLU A 416 19.41 -8.52 7.67
C GLU A 416 20.34 -7.95 6.61
N ASP A 417 20.66 -8.73 5.57
CA ASP A 417 21.59 -8.30 4.53
C ASP A 417 21.10 -7.08 3.75
N TRP A 418 19.81 -6.99 3.41
CA TRP A 418 19.29 -5.82 2.70
C TRP A 418 19.05 -4.61 3.60
N GLN A 419 18.79 -4.80 4.90
CA GLN A 419 18.60 -3.70 5.84
C GLN A 419 19.91 -3.11 6.35
N ARG A 420 20.94 -3.94 6.52
CA ARG A 420 22.24 -3.59 7.11
C ARG A 420 22.88 -2.31 6.51
N PRO A 421 22.95 -2.11 5.19
CA PRO A 421 23.61 -0.93 4.63
C PRO A 421 22.98 0.40 5.07
N ILE A 422 21.66 0.43 5.29
CA ILE A 422 20.96 1.64 5.74
C ILE A 422 21.06 1.79 7.26
N LEU A 423 20.93 0.69 8.02
CA LEU A 423 21.04 0.70 9.49
C LEU A 423 22.44 1.12 9.98
N GLU A 424 23.48 0.76 9.24
CA GLU A 424 24.87 1.05 9.59
C GLU A 424 25.34 2.44 9.12
N ASP A 425 24.59 3.11 8.25
CA ASP A 425 24.95 4.44 7.75
C ASP A 425 24.77 5.53 8.82
N LYS A 426 25.88 5.87 9.48
CA LYS A 426 25.92 6.88 10.56
C LYS A 426 25.68 8.32 10.10
N ARG A 427 25.57 8.58 8.79
CA ARG A 427 25.18 9.89 8.26
C ARG A 427 23.67 10.12 8.39
N LEU A 428 22.89 9.05 8.51
CA LEU A 428 21.44 9.12 8.64
C LEU A 428 21.05 9.36 10.11
N PRO A 429 20.06 10.21 10.39
CA PRO A 429 19.49 10.32 11.73
C PRO A 429 18.93 8.98 12.21
N ALA A 430 19.11 8.63 13.47
CA ALA A 430 18.74 7.32 14.01
C ALA A 430 17.24 6.97 13.84
N TRP A 431 16.36 7.98 13.82
CA TRP A 431 14.93 7.78 13.59
C TRP A 431 14.60 7.36 12.15
N TYR A 432 15.41 7.78 11.17
CA TYR A 432 15.09 7.67 9.75
C TYR A 432 15.04 6.22 9.26
N PRO A 433 16.08 5.37 9.47
CA PRO A 433 16.02 3.96 9.08
C PRO A 433 14.84 3.22 9.72
N VAL A 434 14.55 3.53 10.99
CA VAL A 434 13.43 2.91 11.72
C VAL A 434 12.10 3.23 11.06
N THR A 435 11.86 4.50 10.71
CA THR A 435 10.63 4.91 10.01
C THR A 435 10.59 4.38 8.58
N LEU A 436 11.70 4.46 7.84
CA LEU A 436 11.81 3.99 6.44
C LEU A 436 11.37 2.54 6.30
N PHE A 437 11.89 1.65 7.16
CA PHE A 437 11.54 0.24 7.10
C PHE A 437 10.13 -0.01 7.64
N ASN A 438 9.72 0.62 8.75
CA ASN A 438 8.41 0.35 9.32
C ASN A 438 7.25 0.88 8.46
N GLU A 439 7.42 1.93 7.65
CA GLU A 439 6.39 2.37 6.68
C GLU A 439 6.09 1.32 5.59
N LEU A 440 7.00 0.37 5.33
CA LEU A 440 6.74 -0.74 4.41
C LEU A 440 5.64 -1.70 4.88
N TYR A 441 5.19 -1.60 6.13
CA TYR A 441 4.04 -2.37 6.63
C TYR A 441 2.84 -2.28 5.68
N TYR A 442 2.68 -1.14 4.99
CA TYR A 442 1.60 -0.91 4.04
C TYR A 442 1.60 -1.86 2.84
N LEU A 443 2.76 -2.34 2.39
CA LEU A 443 2.85 -3.34 1.32
C LEU A 443 2.35 -4.73 1.75
N ASN A 444 2.01 -4.91 3.03
CA ASN A 444 1.31 -6.07 3.54
C ASN A 444 -0.12 -5.71 4.00
N SER A 445 -0.28 -4.71 4.87
CA SER A 445 -1.57 -4.34 5.48
C SER A 445 -2.36 -3.23 4.75
N GLY A 446 -1.95 -2.85 3.54
CA GLY A 446 -2.67 -1.93 2.66
C GLY A 446 -3.76 -2.63 1.84
N GLY A 447 -4.34 -3.72 2.34
CA GLY A 447 -5.30 -4.55 1.60
C GLY A 447 -4.71 -5.22 0.36
N THR A 448 -3.42 -5.57 0.38
CA THR A 448 -2.70 -6.03 -0.81
C THR A 448 -3.23 -7.35 -1.38
N LEU A 449 -3.18 -7.46 -2.71
CA LEU A 449 -3.56 -8.63 -3.48
C LEU A 449 -2.54 -8.83 -4.60
N TRP A 450 -2.03 -10.06 -4.71
CA TRP A 450 -1.09 -10.44 -5.74
C TRP A 450 -1.58 -11.73 -6.38
N THR A 451 -1.87 -11.71 -7.69
CA THR A 451 -2.32 -12.90 -8.41
C THR A 451 -1.16 -13.79 -8.86
N ASP A 452 -1.43 -15.07 -9.13
CA ASP A 452 -0.44 -16.03 -9.61
C ASP A 452 -0.04 -15.85 -11.09
N GLY A 453 -0.79 -15.04 -11.83
CA GLY A 453 -0.64 -14.79 -13.27
C GLY A 453 -1.54 -15.64 -14.17
N SER A 454 -2.37 -16.51 -13.59
CA SER A 454 -3.40 -17.24 -14.33
C SER A 454 -4.60 -16.35 -14.69
N SER A 455 -5.34 -16.76 -15.73
CA SER A 455 -6.61 -16.09 -16.09
C SER A 455 -7.67 -16.35 -15.01
N PRO A 456 -8.54 -15.37 -14.73
CA PRO A 456 -9.63 -15.55 -13.77
C PRO A 456 -10.62 -16.63 -14.20
N VAL A 457 -11.20 -17.28 -13.20
CA VAL A 457 -12.34 -18.18 -13.37
C VAL A 457 -13.64 -17.42 -13.09
N HIS A 458 -14.68 -17.67 -13.88
CA HIS A 458 -16.00 -17.11 -13.65
C HIS A 458 -16.83 -18.01 -12.73
N SER A 459 -17.40 -17.43 -11.68
CA SER A 459 -18.46 -18.10 -10.91
C SER A 459 -19.72 -18.23 -11.77
N LEU A 460 -20.33 -19.42 -11.79
CA LEU A 460 -21.56 -19.74 -12.55
C LEU A 460 -22.76 -18.83 -12.20
N ALA A 461 -22.69 -18.05 -11.11
CA ALA A 461 -23.76 -17.18 -10.63
C ALA A 461 -23.80 -15.78 -11.29
N GLY A 462 -22.81 -15.40 -12.11
CA GLY A 462 -22.56 -14.00 -12.48
C GLY A 462 -22.62 -13.65 -13.97
N VAL A 463 -23.28 -14.42 -14.84
CA VAL A 463 -23.29 -14.12 -16.29
C VAL A 463 -24.16 -12.89 -16.57
N ARG A 464 -23.55 -11.70 -16.59
CA ARG A 464 -24.08 -10.52 -17.28
C ARG A 464 -23.11 -10.13 -18.39
N GLU A 465 -23.51 -10.40 -19.62
CA GLU A 465 -22.87 -9.82 -20.81
C GLU A 465 -22.98 -8.29 -20.74
N LYS A 466 -21.86 -7.59 -20.52
CA LYS A 466 -21.78 -6.15 -20.74
C LYS A 466 -21.45 -5.90 -22.21
N LYS A 467 -22.27 -5.09 -22.88
CA LYS A 467 -22.06 -4.66 -24.26
C LYS A 467 -21.17 -3.42 -24.26
N PHE A 468 -19.91 -3.58 -24.68
CA PHE A 468 -19.10 -2.47 -25.12
C PHE A 468 -19.59 -2.06 -26.51
N SER A 469 -20.17 -0.88 -26.66
CA SER A 469 -20.46 -0.32 -27.96
C SER A 469 -19.82 1.06 -28.08
N LEU A 470 -19.34 1.36 -29.28
CA LEU A 470 -19.01 2.71 -29.67
C LEU A 470 -19.91 3.08 -30.83
N ASP A 471 -20.45 4.29 -30.75
CA ASP A 471 -21.25 4.88 -31.81
C ASP A 471 -20.31 5.20 -32.99
N LYS A 472 -20.41 4.41 -34.07
CA LYS A 472 -19.62 4.57 -35.30
C LYS A 472 -19.85 5.93 -35.98
N SER A 473 -20.82 6.73 -35.53
CA SER A 473 -21.24 7.97 -36.18
C SER A 473 -20.28 9.17 -36.00
N GLN A 474 -19.28 9.10 -35.11
CA GLN A 474 -18.27 10.17 -34.95
C GLN A 474 -16.92 9.92 -35.65
N LEU A 475 -16.66 8.69 -36.10
CA LEU A 475 -15.41 8.34 -36.78
C LEU A 475 -15.62 8.41 -38.29
N GLY A 476 -15.53 9.62 -38.85
CA GLY A 476 -15.51 9.88 -40.29
C GLY A 476 -14.23 9.38 -40.98
N LEU A 477 -13.88 8.10 -40.79
CA LEU A 477 -12.81 7.43 -41.54
C LEU A 477 -13.39 6.97 -42.89
N LYS A 478 -13.39 7.90 -43.86
CA LYS A 478 -13.43 7.51 -45.28
C LYS A 478 -12.02 7.08 -45.71
N ASN A 479 -11.98 5.92 -46.37
CA ASN A 479 -10.80 5.27 -46.93
C ASN A 479 -10.19 6.09 -48.07
N ASP A 480 -9.27 7.01 -47.76
CA ASP A 480 -8.35 7.57 -48.75
C ASP A 480 -6.93 7.47 -48.17
N ILE A 481 -6.22 6.37 -48.47
CA ILE A 481 -4.81 6.16 -48.09
C ILE A 481 -4.01 5.82 -49.35
N GLU A 482 -3.27 6.80 -49.86
CA GLU A 482 -1.99 6.58 -50.55
C GLU A 482 -0.99 7.63 -50.04
N VAL A 483 -0.17 7.26 -49.04
CA VAL A 483 1.03 8.00 -48.60
C VAL A 483 2.10 6.96 -48.21
N PRO A 484 3.40 7.14 -48.56
CA PRO A 484 4.37 6.04 -48.56
C PRO A 484 4.80 5.57 -47.17
N HIS A 485 5.07 4.25 -47.08
CA HIS A 485 5.54 3.53 -45.90
C HIS A 485 6.91 4.02 -45.39
N GLN A 486 6.91 4.85 -44.36
CA GLN A 486 8.00 4.97 -43.39
C GLN A 486 7.40 5.04 -41.98
N ASN A 487 7.98 4.30 -41.03
CA ASN A 487 7.55 4.11 -39.64
C ASN A 487 6.99 5.40 -39.00
N ASN A 488 5.67 5.55 -39.00
CA ASN A 488 5.00 6.68 -38.38
C ASN A 488 4.21 6.20 -37.15
N THR A 489 4.70 6.53 -35.95
CA THR A 489 4.07 6.19 -34.67
C THR A 489 2.60 6.58 -34.63
N ALA A 490 2.22 7.73 -35.20
CA ALA A 490 0.83 8.15 -35.25
C ALA A 490 -0.07 7.18 -36.05
N ILE A 491 0.45 6.59 -37.14
CA ILE A 491 -0.29 5.59 -37.92
C ILE A 491 -0.43 4.29 -37.12
N SER A 492 0.66 3.80 -36.53
CA SER A 492 0.62 2.60 -35.70
C SER A 492 -0.30 2.76 -34.48
N VAL A 493 -0.31 3.94 -33.85
CA VAL A 493 -1.23 4.28 -32.76
C VAL A 493 -2.67 4.28 -33.25
N LEU A 494 -2.97 4.90 -34.40
CA LEU A 494 -4.32 4.89 -34.98
C LEU A 494 -4.79 3.47 -35.35
N GLU A 495 -3.92 2.63 -35.88
CA GLU A 495 -4.19 1.21 -36.16
C GLU A 495 -4.41 0.42 -34.86
N LYS A 496 -3.59 0.64 -33.82
CA LYS A 496 -3.79 0.03 -32.50
C LYS A 496 -5.07 0.51 -31.83
N MET A 497 -5.43 1.79 -31.96
CA MET A 497 -6.71 2.32 -31.50
C MET A 497 -7.86 1.61 -32.21
N ALA A 498 -7.81 1.49 -33.55
CA ALA A 498 -8.81 0.78 -34.32
C ALA A 498 -8.90 -0.72 -33.94
N SER A 499 -7.77 -1.39 -33.77
CA SER A 499 -7.71 -2.80 -33.35
C SER A 499 -8.21 -3.01 -31.92
N THR A 500 -7.87 -2.11 -31.00
CA THR A 500 -8.37 -2.15 -29.60
C THR A 500 -9.88 -1.97 -29.58
N LEU A 501 -10.42 -1.09 -30.42
CA LEU A 501 -11.85 -0.90 -30.61
C LEU A 501 -12.53 -2.16 -31.15
N GLU A 502 -11.93 -2.82 -32.15
CA GLU A 502 -12.43 -4.08 -32.70
C GLU A 502 -12.36 -5.22 -31.68
N GLN A 503 -11.27 -5.31 -30.90
CA GLN A 503 -11.11 -6.28 -29.82
C GLN A 503 -12.09 -6.03 -28.67
N LEU A 504 -12.43 -4.78 -28.34
CA LEU A 504 -13.46 -4.44 -27.35
C LEU A 504 -14.86 -4.86 -27.83
N HIS A 505 -15.16 -4.75 -29.13
CA HIS A 505 -16.39 -5.31 -29.71
C HIS A 505 -16.40 -6.84 -29.73
N ALA A 506 -15.23 -7.49 -29.81
CA ALA A 506 -15.07 -8.94 -29.68
C ALA A 506 -14.94 -9.43 -28.21
N SER A 507 -14.76 -8.52 -27.24
CA SER A 507 -14.36 -8.81 -25.85
C SER A 507 -15.42 -9.43 -24.96
N THR A 508 -16.62 -9.71 -25.48
CA THR A 508 -17.57 -10.59 -24.81
C THR A 508 -17.00 -12.00 -24.54
N ALA A 509 -15.82 -12.34 -25.10
CA ALA A 509 -15.16 -13.65 -24.98
C ALA A 509 -13.73 -13.66 -24.35
N SER A 510 -13.13 -12.53 -23.96
CA SER A 510 -11.75 -12.51 -23.42
C SER A 510 -11.72 -12.43 -21.90
N ASN A 511 -11.31 -13.52 -21.24
CA ASN A 511 -11.24 -13.61 -19.78
C ASN A 511 -9.95 -13.03 -19.16
N SER A 512 -8.93 -12.68 -19.94
CA SER A 512 -7.64 -12.19 -19.41
C SER A 512 -7.71 -10.72 -18.98
N ALA A 513 -7.18 -10.40 -17.79
CA ALA A 513 -6.94 -9.01 -17.37
C ALA A 513 -6.02 -8.29 -18.38
N PHE A 514 -6.20 -6.98 -18.58
CA PHE A 514 -5.63 -6.31 -19.75
C PHE A 514 -4.11 -6.12 -19.73
N GLY A 515 -3.46 -6.04 -18.56
CA GLY A 515 -2.04 -5.68 -18.50
C GLY A 515 -1.11 -6.78 -19.00
N THR A 516 -1.51 -8.04 -18.84
CA THR A 516 -0.74 -9.19 -19.34
C THR A 516 -0.67 -9.24 -20.86
N LYS A 517 -1.55 -8.52 -21.58
CA LYS A 517 -1.48 -8.39 -23.04
C LYS A 517 -0.27 -7.58 -23.52
N LEU A 518 0.34 -6.80 -22.61
CA LEU A 518 1.55 -6.01 -22.88
C LEU A 518 2.83 -6.74 -22.48
N LEU A 519 2.75 -8.00 -22.06
CA LEU A 519 3.95 -8.85 -21.89
C LEU A 519 4.42 -9.32 -23.27
N GLU A 520 5.69 -9.14 -23.56
CA GLU A 520 6.34 -9.67 -24.75
C GLU A 520 6.77 -11.14 -24.57
N GLU A 521 7.06 -11.81 -25.70
CA GLU A 521 7.53 -13.19 -25.68
C GLU A 521 8.82 -13.34 -24.84
N GLY A 522 8.81 -14.31 -23.93
CA GLY A 522 9.90 -14.61 -22.99
C GLY A 522 9.87 -13.79 -21.69
N GLU A 523 8.93 -12.86 -21.49
CA GLU A 523 8.78 -12.17 -20.20
C GLU A 523 8.07 -13.05 -19.16
N GLU A 524 8.56 -13.04 -17.91
CA GLU A 524 7.92 -13.76 -16.81
C GLU A 524 6.61 -13.07 -16.40
N ASN A 525 5.49 -13.77 -16.50
CA ASN A 525 4.25 -13.33 -15.88
C ASN A 525 4.31 -13.57 -14.36
N ILE A 526 4.57 -12.48 -13.63
CA ILE A 526 4.55 -12.49 -12.16
C ILE A 526 3.15 -12.30 -11.56
N GLY A 527 2.12 -12.12 -12.39
CA GLY A 527 0.77 -11.78 -11.98
C GLY A 527 0.54 -10.29 -11.77
N HIS A 528 -0.70 -9.96 -11.43
CA HIS A 528 -1.15 -8.60 -11.18
C HIS A 528 -1.06 -8.26 -9.70
N PHE A 529 -0.89 -6.97 -9.41
CA PHE A 529 -0.79 -6.46 -8.05
C PHE A 529 -1.78 -5.34 -7.81
N LEU A 530 -2.54 -5.45 -6.72
CA LEU A 530 -3.45 -4.42 -6.24
C LEU A 530 -3.15 -4.11 -4.78
N TYR A 531 -3.28 -2.84 -4.42
CA TYR A 531 -3.36 -2.38 -3.04
C TYR A 531 -4.36 -1.23 -2.94
N LEU A 532 -4.92 -1.01 -1.74
CA LEU A 532 -5.89 0.06 -1.54
C LEU A 532 -5.19 1.41 -1.44
N GLU A 533 -5.90 2.48 -1.79
CA GLU A 533 -5.51 3.86 -1.45
C GLU A 533 -5.35 4.05 0.06
N GLY A 534 -6.34 3.58 0.80
CA GLY A 534 -6.34 3.44 2.25
C GLY A 534 -7.48 2.53 2.69
N ILE A 535 -7.52 2.14 3.97
CA ILE A 535 -8.61 1.27 4.46
C ILE A 535 -10.00 1.95 4.42
N GLU A 536 -10.02 3.28 4.48
CA GLU A 536 -11.25 4.10 4.35
C GLU A 536 -11.57 4.44 2.89
N TYR A 537 -10.56 4.45 2.01
CA TYR A 537 -10.67 4.81 0.59
C TYR A 537 -10.41 3.57 -0.26
N ARG A 538 -11.49 2.86 -0.60
CA ARG A 538 -11.45 1.46 -1.05
C ARG A 538 -11.26 1.33 -2.57
N MET A 539 -10.35 2.12 -3.14
CA MET A 539 -10.00 2.12 -4.56
C MET A 539 -8.68 1.40 -4.79
N TRP A 540 -8.60 0.61 -5.85
CA TRP A 540 -7.41 -0.16 -6.17
C TRP A 540 -6.40 0.67 -6.96
N ASN A 541 -5.17 0.73 -6.46
CA ASN A 541 -4.03 1.39 -7.12
C ASN A 541 -4.34 2.83 -7.52
N THR A 542 -4.95 3.64 -6.66
CA THR A 542 -5.19 5.07 -6.93
C THR A 542 -3.89 5.74 -7.40
N TYR A 543 -3.91 6.22 -8.63
CA TYR A 543 -2.69 6.39 -9.43
C TYR A 543 -1.99 7.71 -9.14
N ASP A 544 -2.77 8.76 -8.86
CA ASP A 544 -2.25 10.04 -8.40
C ASP A 544 -1.61 9.95 -7.01
N VAL A 545 -1.98 8.94 -6.20
CA VAL A 545 -1.38 8.59 -4.90
C VAL A 545 -0.17 7.67 -5.09
N HIS A 546 -0.28 6.67 -5.96
CA HIS A 546 0.80 5.75 -6.33
C HIS A 546 2.04 6.50 -6.84
N PHE A 547 1.88 7.65 -7.50
CA PHE A 547 2.97 8.57 -7.87
C PHE A 547 3.99 8.82 -6.75
N TYR A 548 3.51 8.94 -5.51
CA TYR A 548 4.33 9.15 -4.33
C TYR A 548 4.89 7.84 -3.76
N ALA A 549 4.05 6.82 -3.70
CA ALA A 549 4.36 5.53 -3.08
C ALA A 549 5.26 4.61 -3.91
N SER A 550 5.23 4.75 -5.24
CA SER A 550 5.84 3.81 -6.19
C SER A 550 7.37 3.72 -6.09
N PHE A 551 8.03 4.67 -5.42
CA PHE A 551 9.46 4.57 -5.11
C PHE A 551 9.78 3.33 -4.26
N ALA A 552 8.90 2.94 -3.33
CA ALA A 552 9.09 1.71 -2.54
C ALA A 552 9.03 0.46 -3.44
N LEU A 553 8.08 0.40 -4.37
CA LEU A 553 7.91 -0.73 -5.29
C LEU A 553 9.03 -0.81 -6.32
N VAL A 554 9.38 0.29 -7.00
CA VAL A 554 10.45 0.26 -8.02
C VAL A 554 11.80 -0.11 -7.42
N MET A 555 12.07 0.31 -6.18
CA MET A 555 13.33 -0.01 -5.48
C MET A 555 13.38 -1.46 -5.00
N LEU A 556 12.27 -2.01 -4.50
CA LEU A 556 12.26 -3.29 -3.79
C LEU A 556 11.66 -4.45 -4.59
N PHE A 557 10.63 -4.18 -5.39
CA PHE A 557 9.90 -5.15 -6.21
C PHE A 557 9.60 -4.59 -7.61
N PRO A 558 10.63 -4.26 -8.42
CA PRO A 558 10.44 -3.61 -9.71
C PRO A 558 9.52 -4.38 -10.67
N LYS A 559 9.48 -5.72 -10.63
CA LYS A 559 8.54 -6.47 -11.49
C LYS A 559 7.07 -6.20 -11.11
N LEU A 560 6.77 -5.96 -9.83
CA LEU A 560 5.42 -5.58 -9.39
C LEU A 560 5.07 -4.17 -9.86
N GLU A 561 6.02 -3.22 -9.74
CA GLU A 561 5.86 -1.87 -10.29
C GLU A 561 5.54 -1.91 -11.78
N LEU A 562 6.36 -2.62 -12.57
CA LEU A 562 6.16 -2.74 -14.01
C LEU A 562 4.85 -3.47 -14.38
N SER A 563 4.33 -4.34 -13.50
CA SER A 563 3.00 -4.95 -13.67
C SER A 563 1.89 -3.92 -13.54
N ILE A 564 1.94 -3.07 -12.50
CA ILE A 564 1.00 -1.94 -12.32
C ILE A 564 1.08 -0.98 -13.51
N GLN A 565 2.28 -0.63 -13.96
CA GLN A 565 2.42 0.30 -15.10
C GLN A 565 1.86 -0.29 -16.41
N ARG A 566 1.99 -1.61 -16.64
CA ARG A 566 1.32 -2.28 -17.78
C ARG A 566 -0.19 -2.24 -17.64
N ASP A 567 -0.71 -2.45 -16.43
CA ASP A 567 -2.15 -2.32 -16.17
C ASP A 567 -2.63 -0.89 -16.53
N PHE A 568 -1.99 0.15 -16.03
CA PHE A 568 -2.37 1.52 -16.37
C PHE A 568 -2.18 1.86 -17.85
N ALA A 569 -1.09 1.41 -18.47
CA ALA A 569 -0.85 1.60 -19.90
C ALA A 569 -1.96 0.99 -20.76
N ALA A 570 -2.42 -0.22 -20.44
CA ALA A 570 -3.56 -0.82 -21.10
C ALA A 570 -4.87 -0.06 -20.80
N ALA A 571 -5.05 0.42 -19.57
CA ALA A 571 -6.24 1.18 -19.18
C ALA A 571 -6.35 2.56 -19.85
N VAL A 572 -5.23 3.21 -20.20
CA VAL A 572 -5.21 4.44 -21.04
C VAL A 572 -5.89 4.19 -22.38
N MET A 573 -5.70 2.99 -22.95
CA MET A 573 -6.28 2.59 -24.23
C MET A 573 -7.73 2.12 -24.14
N LEU A 574 -8.34 2.11 -22.95
CA LEU A 574 -9.74 1.75 -22.75
C LEU A 574 -10.68 2.94 -22.90
N HIS A 575 -11.87 2.63 -23.43
CA HIS A 575 -13.04 3.50 -23.45
C HIS A 575 -14.23 2.77 -22.82
N ASP A 576 -14.79 3.34 -21.74
CA ASP A 576 -16.05 2.88 -21.14
C ASP A 576 -17.09 4.02 -21.19
N PRO A 577 -18.05 3.96 -22.13
CA PRO A 577 -19.07 4.99 -22.27
C PRO A 577 -20.18 4.92 -21.21
N THR A 578 -20.14 3.93 -20.30
CA THR A 578 -21.11 3.78 -19.21
C THR A 578 -21.20 5.07 -18.44
N LYS A 579 -22.44 5.54 -18.18
CA LYS A 579 -22.67 6.78 -17.48
C LYS A 579 -22.56 6.58 -15.97
N VAL A 580 -21.80 7.45 -15.32
CA VAL A 580 -21.68 7.54 -13.85
C VAL A 580 -22.04 8.94 -13.40
N LYS A 581 -22.56 9.07 -12.19
CA LYS A 581 -22.98 10.36 -11.64
C LYS A 581 -21.89 10.90 -10.71
N THR A 582 -21.39 12.09 -10.98
CA THR A 582 -20.40 12.75 -10.11
C THR A 582 -21.02 13.17 -8.79
N LEU A 583 -20.32 13.02 -7.67
CA LEU A 583 -20.82 13.45 -6.36
C LEU A 583 -20.64 14.95 -6.13
N SER A 584 -19.67 15.61 -6.75
CA SER A 584 -19.44 17.05 -6.59
C SER A 584 -20.55 17.87 -7.23
N GLU A 585 -20.91 17.57 -8.47
CA GLU A 585 -21.88 18.35 -9.25
C GLU A 585 -23.19 17.61 -9.55
N GLY A 586 -23.25 16.29 -9.36
CA GLY A 586 -24.43 15.50 -9.70
C GLY A 586 -24.62 15.29 -11.20
N GLN A 587 -23.58 15.47 -12.01
CA GLN A 587 -23.63 15.36 -13.46
C GLN A 587 -23.38 13.92 -13.93
N TRP A 588 -24.01 13.54 -15.05
CA TRP A 588 -23.78 12.23 -15.68
C TRP A 588 -22.64 12.33 -16.69
N VAL A 589 -21.49 11.76 -16.33
CA VAL A 589 -20.29 11.73 -17.17
C VAL A 589 -20.03 10.31 -17.67
N GLN A 590 -19.19 10.15 -18.69
CA GLN A 590 -18.69 8.83 -19.06
C GLN A 590 -17.77 8.31 -17.93
N ARG A 591 -17.70 6.99 -17.74
CA ARG A 591 -16.83 6.41 -16.72
C ARG A 591 -15.35 6.58 -17.09
N LYS A 592 -15.01 6.36 -18.36
CA LYS A 592 -13.63 6.38 -18.84
C LYS A 592 -13.57 6.75 -20.31
N VAL A 593 -12.81 7.79 -20.65
CA VAL A 593 -12.52 8.13 -22.06
C VAL A 593 -11.16 7.64 -22.52
N LEU A 594 -11.04 7.35 -23.81
CA LEU A 594 -9.78 6.94 -24.43
C LEU A 594 -8.72 8.04 -24.25
N GLY A 595 -7.51 7.66 -23.83
CA GLY A 595 -6.37 8.56 -23.65
C GLY A 595 -6.29 9.27 -22.31
N ALA A 596 -7.38 9.35 -21.53
CA ALA A 596 -7.29 9.71 -20.12
C ALA A 596 -6.69 8.53 -19.33
N VAL A 597 -5.75 8.79 -18.43
CA VAL A 597 -5.30 7.83 -17.42
C VAL A 597 -6.42 7.69 -16.39
N PRO A 598 -6.89 6.48 -16.06
CA PRO A 598 -7.88 6.32 -15.00
C PRO A 598 -7.29 6.73 -13.64
N HIS A 599 -8.14 7.21 -12.75
CA HIS A 599 -7.78 7.53 -11.37
C HIS A 599 -7.38 6.27 -10.60
N ASP A 600 -8.12 5.18 -10.77
CA ASP A 600 -7.90 3.92 -10.07
C ASP A 600 -8.29 2.74 -10.97
N LEU A 601 -7.81 1.54 -10.64
CA LEU A 601 -8.11 0.31 -11.39
C LEU A 601 -9.48 -0.27 -11.06
N GLY A 602 -10.32 0.44 -10.29
CA GLY A 602 -11.67 0.03 -9.94
C GLY A 602 -11.84 -0.37 -8.48
N ILE A 603 -12.98 -1.00 -8.21
CA ILE A 603 -13.38 -1.49 -6.88
C ILE A 603 -13.93 -2.93 -7.01
N ASN A 604 -14.92 -3.10 -7.89
CA ASN A 604 -15.72 -4.32 -7.98
C ASN A 604 -15.24 -5.32 -9.03
N ASP A 605 -14.57 -4.86 -10.08
CA ASP A 605 -14.02 -5.69 -11.16
C ASP A 605 -12.69 -5.08 -11.63
N PRO A 606 -11.64 -5.12 -10.78
CA PRO A 606 -10.37 -4.49 -11.13
C PRO A 606 -9.82 -5.06 -12.44
N TRP A 607 -9.10 -4.22 -13.19
CA TRP A 607 -8.64 -4.50 -14.56
C TRP A 607 -9.73 -4.60 -15.63
N PHE A 608 -10.99 -4.26 -15.33
CA PHE A 608 -12.06 -4.25 -16.34
C PHE A 608 -13.02 -3.09 -16.16
N GLU A 609 -13.36 -2.76 -14.91
CA GLU A 609 -14.17 -1.58 -14.54
C GLU A 609 -13.28 -0.60 -13.74
N VAL A 610 -12.54 0.24 -14.45
CA VAL A 610 -11.67 1.29 -13.87
C VAL A 610 -12.48 2.52 -13.44
N ASN A 611 -11.86 3.47 -12.74
CA ASN A 611 -12.50 4.67 -12.19
C ASN A 611 -13.68 4.33 -11.26
N GLY A 612 -13.37 3.68 -10.14
CA GLY A 612 -14.29 3.50 -9.01
C GLY A 612 -14.56 4.81 -8.27
N TYR A 613 -13.59 5.73 -8.27
CA TYR A 613 -13.77 7.10 -7.80
C TYR A 613 -14.84 7.84 -8.60
N THR A 614 -15.77 8.48 -7.90
CA THR A 614 -16.89 9.20 -8.53
C THR A 614 -17.15 10.58 -7.91
N LEU A 615 -16.24 11.11 -7.10
CA LEU A 615 -16.43 12.45 -6.55
C LEU A 615 -16.35 13.53 -7.65
N HIS A 616 -15.34 13.48 -8.52
CA HIS A 616 -15.19 14.36 -9.69
C HIS A 616 -15.09 13.58 -11.00
N ASN A 617 -15.19 14.28 -12.13
CA ASN A 617 -14.86 13.72 -13.44
C ASN A 617 -13.34 13.70 -13.63
N THR A 618 -12.74 12.52 -13.46
CA THR A 618 -11.28 12.34 -13.50
C THR A 618 -10.71 12.36 -14.92
N ASP A 619 -11.55 12.20 -15.95
CA ASP A 619 -11.10 12.36 -17.35
C ASP A 619 -10.60 13.79 -17.62
N ARG A 620 -11.03 14.77 -16.81
CA ARG A 620 -10.57 16.15 -16.90
C ARG A 620 -9.37 16.48 -16.01
N TRP A 621 -8.85 15.52 -15.24
CA TRP A 621 -7.76 15.82 -14.30
C TRP A 621 -6.46 16.14 -15.03
N LYS A 622 -5.71 17.10 -14.48
CA LYS A 622 -4.50 17.66 -15.11
C LYS A 622 -3.21 16.98 -14.66
N ASP A 623 -3.24 16.16 -13.61
CA ASP A 623 -2.05 15.52 -13.04
C ASP A 623 -1.90 14.03 -13.42
N LEU A 624 -3.00 13.28 -13.61
CA LEU A 624 -2.94 11.83 -13.88
C LEU A 624 -2.09 11.46 -15.11
N ASN A 625 -2.34 12.09 -16.27
CA ASN A 625 -1.57 11.82 -17.49
C ASN A 625 -0.08 12.19 -17.34
N PRO A 626 0.29 13.41 -16.87
CA PRO A 626 1.69 13.73 -16.59
C PRO A 626 2.36 12.77 -15.60
N LYS A 627 1.67 12.38 -14.51
CA LYS A 627 2.18 11.42 -13.53
C LYS A 627 2.44 10.04 -14.13
N PHE A 628 1.59 9.59 -15.06
CA PHE A 628 1.78 8.33 -15.79
C PHE A 628 3.06 8.34 -16.61
N VAL A 629 3.25 9.39 -17.41
CA VAL A 629 4.45 9.51 -18.25
C VAL A 629 5.72 9.61 -17.41
N LEU A 630 5.68 10.37 -16.31
CA LEU A 630 6.80 10.52 -15.39
C LEU A 630 7.18 9.20 -14.70
N GLN A 631 6.19 8.45 -14.19
CA GLN A 631 6.40 7.15 -13.57
C GLN A 631 6.97 6.12 -14.55
N VAL A 632 6.34 5.97 -15.72
CA VAL A 632 6.82 5.06 -16.77
C VAL A 632 8.28 5.35 -17.13
N TYR A 633 8.63 6.61 -17.33
CA TYR A 633 10.01 6.96 -17.66
C TYR A 633 10.98 6.69 -16.51
N ARG A 634 10.62 7.04 -15.26
CA ARG A 634 11.42 6.71 -14.07
C ARG A 634 11.69 5.21 -14.01
N ASP A 635 10.68 4.38 -14.25
CA ASP A 635 10.77 2.93 -14.11
C ASP A 635 11.63 2.31 -15.21
N VAL A 636 11.55 2.85 -16.44
CA VAL A 636 12.47 2.49 -17.53
C VAL A 636 13.91 2.83 -17.16
N VAL A 637 14.16 3.99 -16.57
CA VAL A 637 15.51 4.38 -16.11
C VAL A 637 15.98 3.50 -14.95
N ALA A 638 15.08 3.18 -14.01
CA ALA A 638 15.38 2.38 -12.84
C ALA A 638 15.73 0.92 -13.16
N THR A 639 15.06 0.35 -14.16
CA THR A 639 15.13 -1.08 -14.51
C THR A 639 15.97 -1.36 -15.76
N GLY A 640 16.13 -0.38 -16.65
CA GLY A 640 16.75 -0.58 -17.97
C GLY A 640 15.90 -1.38 -18.95
N ASP A 641 14.62 -1.63 -18.63
CA ASP A 641 13.75 -2.52 -19.42
C ASP A 641 13.22 -1.84 -20.70
N LYS A 642 13.92 -2.08 -21.81
CA LYS A 642 13.55 -1.57 -23.14
C LYS A 642 12.31 -2.26 -23.74
N LYS A 643 12.04 -3.51 -23.35
CA LYS A 643 10.84 -4.24 -23.81
C LYS A 643 9.61 -3.61 -23.19
N PHE A 644 9.64 -3.39 -21.88
CA PHE A 644 8.62 -2.63 -21.17
C PHE A 644 8.42 -1.24 -21.79
N ALA A 645 9.50 -0.48 -22.02
CA ALA A 645 9.43 0.83 -22.66
C ALA A 645 8.70 0.80 -24.02
N SER A 646 9.04 -0.17 -24.87
CA SER A 646 8.42 -0.35 -26.19
C SER A 646 6.95 -0.75 -26.09
N ALA A 647 6.60 -1.61 -25.14
CA ALA A 647 5.24 -2.09 -24.92
C ALA A 647 4.29 -0.96 -24.48
N VAL A 648 4.75 -0.07 -23.59
CA VAL A 648 3.92 1.02 -23.03
C VAL A 648 3.97 2.32 -23.81
N TRP A 649 4.95 2.50 -24.71
CA TRP A 649 5.12 3.72 -25.51
C TRP A 649 3.85 4.21 -26.23
N PRO A 650 3.04 3.36 -26.88
CA PRO A 650 1.80 3.79 -27.52
C PRO A 650 0.83 4.47 -26.53
N SER A 651 0.73 3.94 -25.31
CA SER A 651 -0.13 4.51 -24.26
C SER A 651 0.42 5.84 -23.76
N VAL A 652 1.75 5.97 -23.63
CA VAL A 652 2.40 7.25 -23.29
C VAL A 652 2.11 8.30 -24.37
N TYR A 653 2.27 7.95 -25.63
CA TYR A 653 1.97 8.84 -26.76
C TYR A 653 0.52 9.32 -26.73
N VAL A 654 -0.44 8.40 -26.55
CA VAL A 654 -1.87 8.72 -26.48
C VAL A 654 -2.20 9.58 -25.26
N ALA A 655 -1.60 9.30 -24.09
CA ALA A 655 -1.78 10.11 -22.89
C ALA A 655 -1.29 11.55 -23.09
N MET A 656 -0.15 11.74 -23.76
CA MET A 656 0.36 13.08 -24.09
C MET A 656 -0.52 13.78 -25.14
N ALA A 657 -1.00 13.06 -26.15
CA ALA A 657 -1.92 13.60 -27.17
C ALA A 657 -3.27 14.02 -26.57
N TYR A 658 -3.76 13.28 -25.57
CA TYR A 658 -4.95 13.62 -24.81
C TYR A 658 -4.80 14.95 -24.06
N MET A 659 -3.65 15.19 -23.43
CA MET A 659 -3.42 16.39 -22.63
C MET A 659 -3.36 17.69 -23.44
N ALA A 660 -3.03 17.62 -24.74
CA ALA A 660 -2.93 18.80 -25.59
C ALA A 660 -4.23 19.62 -25.68
N GLN A 661 -5.39 19.03 -25.38
CA GLN A 661 -6.68 19.74 -25.35
C GLN A 661 -6.80 20.76 -24.21
N PHE A 662 -5.94 20.65 -23.20
CA PHE A 662 -5.95 21.53 -22.03
C PHE A 662 -4.96 22.68 -22.13
N ASP A 663 -4.21 22.80 -23.23
CA ASP A 663 -3.44 23.99 -23.63
C ASP A 663 -4.38 24.89 -24.46
N LYS A 664 -5.16 25.73 -23.77
CA LYS A 664 -6.28 26.48 -24.35
C LYS A 664 -5.81 27.69 -25.15
N ASP A 665 -4.68 28.28 -24.79
CA ASP A 665 -4.12 29.46 -25.44
C ASP A 665 -3.01 29.12 -26.46
N GLY A 666 -2.58 27.86 -26.53
CA GLY A 666 -1.61 27.34 -27.50
C GLY A 666 -0.17 27.72 -27.17
N ASP A 667 0.11 28.21 -25.96
CA ASP A 667 1.45 28.60 -25.52
C ASP A 667 2.35 27.40 -25.13
N GLY A 668 1.77 26.20 -25.09
CA GLY A 668 2.46 24.96 -24.74
C GLY A 668 2.23 24.52 -23.29
N MET A 669 1.49 25.27 -22.49
CA MET A 669 1.16 24.97 -21.10
C MET A 669 -0.30 24.57 -20.94
N ILE A 670 -0.56 23.61 -20.07
CA ILE A 670 -1.94 23.22 -19.72
C ILE A 670 -2.53 24.15 -18.65
N GLU A 671 -3.85 24.36 -18.68
CA GLU A 671 -4.57 25.12 -17.65
C GLU A 671 -5.57 24.29 -16.85
N ASN A 672 -5.51 24.42 -15.52
CA ASN A 672 -6.56 24.00 -14.59
C ASN A 672 -7.84 24.82 -14.79
N GLU A 673 -8.99 24.22 -14.49
CA GLU A 673 -10.29 24.73 -14.96
C GLU A 673 -11.15 25.39 -13.88
N GLY A 674 -10.61 25.63 -12.68
CA GLY A 674 -11.31 26.29 -11.59
C GLY A 674 -12.23 25.39 -10.77
N PHE A 675 -12.01 24.08 -10.86
CA PHE A 675 -12.52 23.07 -9.93
C PHE A 675 -11.37 22.15 -9.52
N PRO A 676 -11.54 21.26 -8.52
CA PRO A 676 -10.51 20.29 -8.15
C PRO A 676 -10.35 19.24 -9.26
N ASP A 677 -9.38 19.49 -10.15
CA ASP A 677 -9.05 18.66 -11.30
C ASP A 677 -7.67 18.01 -11.16
N GLN A 678 -7.32 17.59 -9.94
CA GLN A 678 -6.05 16.93 -9.58
C GLN A 678 -6.14 16.31 -8.16
N THR A 679 -5.09 15.62 -7.70
CA THR A 679 -5.03 14.87 -6.41
C THR A 679 -5.53 15.62 -5.15
N TYR A 680 -5.33 16.94 -5.07
CA TYR A 680 -5.96 17.82 -4.08
C TYR A 680 -7.42 18.06 -4.49
N ASP A 681 -8.23 17.01 -4.42
CA ASP A 681 -9.60 16.87 -4.94
C ASP A 681 -10.66 17.74 -4.25
N THR A 682 -10.27 18.60 -3.32
CA THR A 682 -11.11 19.65 -2.74
C THR A 682 -10.45 21.03 -2.79
N TRP A 683 -9.21 21.16 -3.30
CA TRP A 683 -8.51 22.42 -3.46
C TRP A 683 -8.42 22.80 -4.94
N SER A 684 -9.28 23.74 -5.36
CA SER A 684 -9.34 24.16 -6.76
C SER A 684 -8.10 24.94 -7.18
N ALA A 685 -7.67 24.76 -8.43
CA ALA A 685 -6.70 25.61 -9.12
C ALA A 685 -7.32 26.15 -10.41
N SER A 686 -6.89 27.33 -10.88
CA SER A 686 -7.37 27.94 -12.12
C SER A 686 -6.22 28.50 -12.96
N GLY A 687 -6.24 28.25 -14.27
CA GLY A 687 -5.16 28.68 -15.15
C GLY A 687 -3.92 27.80 -14.98
N VAL A 688 -2.74 28.39 -15.14
CA VAL A 688 -1.48 27.67 -14.91
C VAL A 688 -1.25 27.56 -13.41
N SER A 689 -1.04 26.34 -12.90
CA SER A 689 -0.70 26.08 -11.50
C SER A 689 0.73 25.58 -11.34
N ALA A 690 1.35 25.83 -10.18
CA ALA A 690 2.70 25.36 -9.90
C ALA A 690 2.80 23.83 -9.94
N TYR A 691 1.84 23.15 -9.33
CA TYR A 691 1.80 21.69 -9.27
C TYR A 691 1.57 21.03 -10.64
N CYS A 692 0.41 21.25 -11.29
CA CYS A 692 0.10 20.60 -12.56
C CYS A 692 0.99 21.11 -13.71
N GLY A 693 1.29 22.42 -13.73
CA GLY A 693 2.19 22.98 -14.74
C GLY A 693 3.60 22.42 -14.63
N GLY A 694 4.14 22.25 -13.42
CA GLY A 694 5.46 21.65 -13.21
C GLY A 694 5.50 20.19 -13.64
N LEU A 695 4.47 19.41 -13.28
CA LEU A 695 4.33 18.02 -13.73
C LEU A 695 4.26 17.93 -15.26
N TRP A 696 3.52 18.82 -15.92
CA TRP A 696 3.41 18.87 -17.38
C TRP A 696 4.76 19.15 -18.07
N VAL A 697 5.50 20.14 -17.58
CA VAL A 697 6.84 20.47 -18.12
C VAL A 697 7.78 19.26 -17.98
N ALA A 698 7.79 18.61 -16.81
CA ALA A 698 8.61 17.42 -16.59
C ALA A 698 8.16 16.24 -17.48
N ALA A 699 6.85 16.03 -17.65
CA ALA A 699 6.29 14.96 -18.48
C ALA A 699 6.60 15.13 -19.97
N LEU A 700 6.62 16.37 -20.49
CA LEU A 700 7.04 16.65 -21.86
C LEU A 700 8.50 16.23 -22.10
N GLN A 701 9.39 16.53 -21.14
CA GLN A 701 10.78 16.09 -21.21
C GLN A 701 10.88 14.56 -21.12
N ALA A 702 10.19 13.95 -20.16
CA ALA A 702 10.15 12.49 -20.01
C ALA A 702 9.63 11.78 -21.27
N ALA A 703 8.60 12.32 -21.93
CA ALA A 703 8.08 11.78 -23.18
C ALA A 703 9.12 11.87 -24.31
N SER A 704 9.87 12.98 -24.40
CA SER A 704 10.99 13.12 -25.36
C SER A 704 12.08 12.09 -25.08
N ALA A 705 12.49 11.96 -23.82
CA ALA A 705 13.50 11.00 -23.39
C ALA A 705 13.09 9.55 -23.65
N LEU A 706 11.82 9.20 -23.39
CA LEU A 706 11.28 7.87 -23.65
C LEU A 706 11.17 7.58 -25.15
N ALA A 707 10.76 8.58 -25.96
CA ALA A 707 10.74 8.48 -27.42
C ALA A 707 12.13 8.10 -27.96
N ARG A 708 13.18 8.71 -27.43
CA ARG A 708 14.58 8.38 -27.75
C ARG A 708 14.91 6.92 -27.40
N VAL A 709 14.48 6.43 -26.23
CA VAL A 709 14.73 5.03 -25.80
C VAL A 709 14.10 4.02 -26.76
N VAL A 710 12.90 4.30 -27.28
CA VAL A 710 12.19 3.42 -28.23
C VAL A 710 12.51 3.69 -29.71
N GLY A 711 13.36 4.68 -30.00
CA GLY A 711 13.80 5.03 -31.36
C GLY A 711 12.83 5.91 -32.17
N ASP A 712 11.86 6.56 -31.52
CA ASP A 712 10.92 7.49 -32.16
C ASP A 712 11.46 8.93 -32.17
N LYS A 713 12.36 9.22 -33.12
CA LYS A 713 13.02 10.53 -33.27
C LYS A 713 12.02 11.68 -33.52
N ASN A 714 10.90 11.42 -34.20
CA ASN A 714 9.93 12.46 -34.51
C ASN A 714 9.17 12.92 -33.25
N SER A 715 8.73 11.97 -32.43
CA SER A 715 8.12 12.26 -31.13
C SER A 715 9.14 12.91 -30.18
N GLN A 716 10.40 12.45 -30.20
CA GLN A 716 11.48 13.04 -29.42
C GLN A 716 11.59 14.55 -29.68
N ASP A 717 11.76 14.95 -30.94
CA ASP A 717 11.95 16.36 -31.31
C ASP A 717 10.69 17.20 -31.04
N TYR A 718 9.51 16.63 -31.27
CA TYR A 718 8.22 17.29 -31.00
C TYR A 718 8.03 17.62 -29.51
N PHE A 719 8.20 16.62 -28.64
CA PHE A 719 8.03 16.82 -27.20
C PHE A 719 9.13 17.70 -26.62
N TRP A 720 10.35 17.63 -27.14
CA TRP A 720 11.44 18.54 -26.76
C TRP A 720 11.11 20.00 -27.04
N SER A 721 10.61 20.29 -28.26
CA SER A 721 10.20 21.65 -28.63
C SER A 721 9.06 22.18 -27.73
N LYS A 722 8.08 21.34 -27.40
CA LYS A 722 6.99 21.68 -26.48
C LYS A 722 7.50 21.90 -25.05
N PHE A 723 8.41 21.05 -24.57
CA PHE A 723 9.06 21.21 -23.26
C PHE A 723 9.72 22.59 -23.13
N GLN A 724 10.52 23.00 -24.11
CA GLN A 724 11.20 24.30 -24.08
C GLN A 724 10.21 25.47 -24.00
N LYS A 725 9.08 25.41 -24.74
CA LYS A 725 8.03 26.43 -24.68
C LYS A 725 7.33 26.45 -23.32
N ALA A 726 6.88 25.29 -22.85
CA ALA A 726 6.17 25.15 -21.58
C ALA A 726 7.04 25.62 -20.39
N LYS A 727 8.34 25.29 -20.40
CA LYS A 727 9.30 25.73 -19.36
C LYS A 727 9.36 27.25 -19.23
N VAL A 728 9.39 27.98 -20.35
CA VAL A 728 9.39 29.46 -20.36
C VAL A 728 8.07 30.01 -19.80
N VAL A 729 6.94 29.41 -20.17
CA VAL A 729 5.61 29.82 -19.69
C VAL A 729 5.48 29.60 -18.19
N TYR A 730 5.91 28.43 -17.69
CA TYR A 730 5.85 28.05 -16.28
C TYR A 730 6.55 29.09 -15.41
N GLU A 731 7.78 29.44 -15.76
CA GLU A 731 8.53 30.44 -15.03
C GLU A 731 7.88 31.83 -15.12
N LYS A 732 7.56 32.29 -16.34
CA LYS A 732 7.04 33.64 -16.56
C LYS A 732 5.70 33.88 -15.87
N LYS A 733 4.80 32.89 -15.84
CA LYS A 733 3.44 33.03 -15.26
C LYS A 733 3.44 32.86 -13.73
N LEU A 734 4.39 32.14 -13.12
CA LEU A 734 4.29 31.73 -11.71
C LEU A 734 5.41 32.23 -10.79
N TRP A 735 6.63 32.44 -11.30
CA TRP A 735 7.73 32.90 -10.45
C TRP A 735 7.49 34.34 -9.99
N ASN A 736 7.38 34.54 -8.68
CA ASN A 736 7.10 35.86 -8.10
C ASN A 736 8.34 36.58 -7.54
N GLY A 737 9.54 36.01 -7.73
CA GLY A 737 10.80 36.52 -7.17
C GLY A 737 11.26 35.82 -5.89
N SER A 738 10.41 35.00 -5.25
CA SER A 738 10.75 34.24 -4.04
C SER A 738 10.29 32.78 -4.08
N TYR A 739 9.16 32.48 -4.71
CA TYR A 739 8.61 31.13 -4.86
C TYR A 739 7.66 31.11 -6.06
N PHE A 740 7.12 29.94 -6.40
CA PHE A 740 6.11 29.80 -7.45
C PHE A 740 4.72 29.96 -6.84
N ASN A 741 3.94 30.91 -7.38
CA ASN A 741 2.54 31.10 -7.00
C ASN A 741 1.74 29.80 -7.19
N TYR A 742 0.75 29.56 -6.33
CA TYR A 742 -0.13 28.39 -6.41
C TYR A 742 -0.79 28.26 -7.78
N ASP A 743 -1.37 29.36 -8.28
CA ASP A 743 -1.85 29.50 -9.65
C ASP A 743 -1.74 30.95 -10.17
N ASN A 744 -2.01 31.15 -11.46
CA ASN A 744 -1.93 32.47 -12.09
C ASN A 744 -3.28 33.19 -12.26
N SER A 745 -4.34 32.73 -11.61
CA SER A 745 -5.70 33.26 -11.78
C SER A 745 -5.92 34.65 -11.19
N GLY A 746 -5.02 35.10 -10.30
CA GLY A 746 -5.17 36.35 -9.56
C GLY A 746 -6.22 36.29 -8.45
N SER A 747 -6.67 35.08 -8.07
CA SER A 747 -7.55 34.88 -6.93
C SER A 747 -6.85 35.23 -5.62
N GLN A 748 -7.63 35.36 -4.53
CA GLN A 748 -7.07 35.62 -3.20
C GLN A 748 -6.12 34.51 -2.69
N TYR A 749 -6.18 33.31 -3.28
CA TYR A 749 -5.35 32.16 -2.91
C TYR A 749 -4.21 31.89 -3.90
N SER A 750 -4.14 32.62 -5.03
CA SER A 750 -3.08 32.44 -6.04
C SER A 750 -1.68 32.65 -5.47
N SER A 751 -1.55 33.49 -4.44
CA SER A 751 -0.27 33.76 -3.77
C SER A 751 0.10 32.76 -2.67
N SER A 752 -0.74 31.75 -2.41
CA SER A 752 -0.45 30.73 -1.39
C SER A 752 0.82 29.96 -1.73
N ILE A 753 1.63 29.72 -0.71
CA ILE A 753 2.85 28.91 -0.77
C ILE A 753 2.41 27.46 -0.63
N GLN A 754 2.40 26.73 -1.74
CA GLN A 754 2.08 25.30 -1.73
C GLN A 754 3.32 24.49 -1.38
N ALA A 755 3.19 23.51 -0.48
CA ALA A 755 4.29 22.62 -0.10
C ALA A 755 4.83 21.82 -1.30
N ASP A 756 3.94 21.46 -2.21
CA ASP A 756 4.18 20.58 -3.35
C ASP A 756 4.39 21.33 -4.68
N GLN A 757 4.66 22.64 -4.61
CA GLN A 757 4.75 23.51 -5.79
C GLN A 757 5.82 23.06 -6.82
N LEU A 758 6.79 22.24 -6.40
CA LEU A 758 7.89 21.73 -7.22
C LEU A 758 7.84 20.21 -7.46
N ALA A 759 6.66 19.58 -7.41
CA ALA A 759 6.50 18.14 -7.68
C ALA A 759 7.08 17.69 -9.04
N GLY A 760 6.96 18.53 -10.08
CA GLY A 760 7.58 18.26 -11.39
C GLY A 760 9.11 18.29 -11.37
N GLN A 761 9.70 19.23 -10.63
CA GLN A 761 11.16 19.34 -10.46
C GLN A 761 11.70 18.13 -9.70
N TRP A 762 11.03 17.75 -8.61
CA TRP A 762 11.33 16.54 -7.84
C TRP A 762 11.43 15.30 -8.73
N TYR A 763 10.39 15.08 -9.55
CA TYR A 763 10.34 13.89 -10.39
C TYR A 763 11.33 13.96 -11.54
N ALA A 764 11.55 15.13 -12.13
CA ALA A 764 12.57 15.32 -13.16
C ALA A 764 13.96 14.92 -12.65
N ARG A 765 14.34 15.42 -11.47
CA ARG A 765 15.59 15.03 -10.81
C ARG A 765 15.62 13.54 -10.47
N ALA A 766 14.53 12.99 -9.94
CA ALA A 766 14.44 11.58 -9.57
C ALA A 766 14.66 10.65 -10.77
N SER A 767 14.22 11.06 -11.96
CA SER A 767 14.34 10.29 -13.20
C SER A 767 15.62 10.59 -13.99
N GLY A 768 16.47 11.52 -13.54
CA GLY A 768 17.69 11.90 -14.26
C GLY A 768 17.49 12.86 -15.44
N LEU A 769 16.34 13.51 -15.51
CA LEU A 769 16.02 14.54 -16.52
C LEU A 769 16.68 15.87 -16.14
N LEU A 770 16.74 16.82 -17.08
CA LEU A 770 17.21 18.18 -16.80
C LEU A 770 16.24 18.93 -15.88
N PRO A 771 16.74 19.91 -15.10
CA PRO A 771 15.92 20.78 -14.28
C PRO A 771 14.83 21.49 -15.09
N ILE A 772 13.61 21.52 -14.56
CA ILE A 772 12.51 22.30 -15.14
C ILE A 772 12.53 23.76 -14.68
N VAL A 773 13.26 24.06 -13.60
CA VAL A 773 13.50 25.42 -13.08
C VAL A 773 14.97 25.61 -12.77
N ASP A 774 15.43 26.87 -12.71
CA ASP A 774 16.80 27.18 -12.27
C ASP A 774 17.07 26.70 -10.85
N GLU A 775 18.27 26.19 -10.58
CA GLU A 775 18.62 25.59 -9.29
C GLU A 775 18.49 26.59 -8.12
N ASP A 776 18.91 27.84 -8.33
CA ASP A 776 18.79 28.88 -7.30
C ASP A 776 17.31 29.21 -6.99
N LYS A 777 16.44 29.20 -8.00
CA LYS A 777 14.99 29.40 -7.81
C LYS A 777 14.37 28.21 -7.08
N ALA A 778 14.78 26.98 -7.43
CA ALA A 778 14.35 25.77 -6.74
C ALA A 778 14.72 25.83 -5.26
N ARG A 779 15.99 26.10 -4.94
CA ARG A 779 16.47 26.24 -3.55
C ARG A 779 15.72 27.34 -2.81
N THR A 780 15.59 28.53 -3.40
CA THR A 780 14.87 29.65 -2.79
C THR A 780 13.40 29.30 -2.49
N ALA A 781 12.71 28.61 -3.41
CA ALA A 781 11.33 28.18 -3.21
C ALA A 781 11.23 27.11 -2.11
N LEU A 782 12.14 26.14 -2.06
CA LEU A 782 12.18 25.10 -1.02
C LEU A 782 12.50 25.68 0.36
N GLU A 783 13.43 26.62 0.45
CA GLU A 783 13.71 27.39 1.67
C GLU A 783 12.47 28.18 2.11
N LYS A 784 11.72 28.74 1.17
CA LYS A 784 10.45 29.43 1.47
C LYS A 784 9.44 28.47 2.06
N VAL A 785 9.22 27.30 1.44
CA VAL A 785 8.32 26.25 1.95
C VAL A 785 8.75 25.81 3.34
N TYR A 786 10.04 25.54 3.56
CA TYR A 786 10.54 25.15 4.88
C TYR A 786 10.28 26.24 5.94
N ASN A 787 10.68 27.48 5.67
CA ASN A 787 10.52 28.58 6.63
C ASN A 787 9.06 28.92 6.95
N PHE A 788 8.13 28.60 6.04
CA PHE A 788 6.71 28.90 6.19
C PHE A 788 5.92 27.63 6.55
N ASN A 789 5.74 26.73 5.60
CA ASN A 789 4.88 25.56 5.70
C ASN A 789 5.36 24.54 6.75
N VAL A 790 6.65 24.50 7.06
CA VAL A 790 7.23 23.58 8.07
C VAL A 790 7.43 24.33 9.39
N MET A 791 8.32 25.32 9.43
CA MET A 791 8.79 25.90 10.69
C MET A 791 7.72 26.70 11.44
N LYS A 792 6.71 27.27 10.76
CA LYS A 792 5.60 27.95 11.46
C LYS A 792 4.55 26.99 12.01
N ILE A 793 4.69 25.69 11.74
CA ILE A 793 3.77 24.66 12.21
C ILE A 793 4.44 23.86 13.33
N LYS A 794 4.13 24.25 14.58
CA LYS A 794 4.66 23.60 15.79
C LYS A 794 6.18 23.39 15.74
N ASP A 795 6.92 24.41 15.31
CA ASP A 795 8.38 24.41 15.16
C ASP A 795 8.90 23.25 14.27
N GLY A 796 8.17 22.92 13.20
CA GLY A 796 8.53 21.84 12.27
C GLY A 796 8.17 20.42 12.73
N LYS A 797 7.60 20.24 13.93
CA LYS A 797 7.35 18.92 14.54
C LYS A 797 6.13 18.17 13.99
N ARG A 798 5.58 18.61 12.85
CA ARG A 798 4.39 17.99 12.23
C ARG A 798 4.49 17.77 10.73
N GLY A 799 5.57 18.19 10.08
CA GLY A 799 5.70 18.16 8.63
C GLY A 799 5.25 19.46 7.97
N ALA A 800 5.01 19.42 6.66
CA ALA A 800 4.68 20.62 5.87
C ALA A 800 3.15 20.76 5.68
N VAL A 801 2.57 21.86 6.14
CA VAL A 801 1.17 22.17 5.79
C VAL A 801 1.06 22.48 4.31
N ASN A 802 0.02 21.99 3.64
CA ASN A 802 -0.13 22.05 2.20
C ASN A 802 -0.13 23.48 1.66
N GLY A 803 -0.87 24.40 2.30
CA GLY A 803 -1.00 25.79 1.89
C GLY A 803 -0.73 26.78 3.02
N MET A 804 0.12 27.78 2.75
CA MET A 804 0.34 28.89 3.67
C MET A 804 0.38 30.23 2.93
N HIS A 805 -0.29 31.25 3.45
CA HIS A 805 -0.21 32.59 2.90
C HIS A 805 1.16 33.24 3.15
N PRO A 806 1.56 34.23 2.33
CA PRO A 806 2.85 34.92 2.49
C PRO A 806 2.97 35.73 3.79
N ASN A 807 1.84 35.99 4.45
CA ASN A 807 1.79 36.60 5.79
C ASN A 807 2.04 35.60 6.93
N GLY A 808 2.24 34.32 6.62
CA GLY A 808 2.48 33.24 7.58
C GLY A 808 1.23 32.61 8.20
N LYS A 809 0.02 32.96 7.75
CA LYS A 809 -1.21 32.27 8.16
C LYS A 809 -1.46 31.06 7.28
N VAL A 810 -1.93 29.96 7.88
CA VAL A 810 -2.36 28.76 7.14
C VAL A 810 -3.48 29.12 6.17
N ASP A 811 -3.41 28.59 4.95
CA ASP A 811 -4.47 28.75 3.96
C ASP A 811 -5.71 27.96 4.40
N THR A 812 -6.87 28.61 4.34
CA THR A 812 -8.17 28.02 4.71
C THR A 812 -9.15 28.03 3.53
N ALA A 813 -8.65 28.12 2.30
CA ALA A 813 -9.44 28.04 1.07
C ALA A 813 -10.21 26.72 0.98
N SER A 814 -9.57 25.64 1.43
CA SER A 814 -10.09 24.28 1.41
C SER A 814 -9.64 23.50 2.65
N MET A 815 -10.36 22.41 2.96
CA MET A 815 -9.95 21.42 3.94
C MET A 815 -8.50 20.97 3.70
N GLN A 816 -8.16 20.64 2.46
CA GLN A 816 -6.83 20.14 2.11
C GLN A 816 -5.72 21.19 2.21
N SER A 817 -6.04 22.47 2.00
CA SER A 817 -5.03 23.54 2.10
C SER A 817 -4.47 23.70 3.53
N ARG A 818 -5.24 23.32 4.56
CA ARG A 818 -4.82 23.37 5.98
C ARG A 818 -4.34 22.04 6.55
N GLU A 819 -4.28 21.00 5.72
CA GLU A 819 -3.78 19.69 6.10
C GLU A 819 -2.27 19.60 5.90
N ILE A 820 -1.67 18.65 6.59
CA ILE A 820 -0.30 18.20 6.41
C ILE A 820 -0.39 16.79 5.87
N TRP A 821 0.03 16.60 4.62
CA TRP A 821 0.05 15.27 4.01
C TRP A 821 1.41 14.62 4.28
N SER A 822 1.38 13.43 4.87
CA SER A 822 2.58 12.69 5.27
C SER A 822 3.46 12.36 4.06
N GLY A 823 2.86 11.80 3.01
CA GLY A 823 3.54 11.45 1.77
C GLY A 823 4.10 12.66 1.01
N VAL A 824 3.37 13.78 0.97
CA VAL A 824 3.87 15.04 0.37
C VAL A 824 5.03 15.61 1.15
N THR A 825 5.00 15.54 2.48
CA THR A 825 6.13 15.97 3.33
C THR A 825 7.40 15.16 3.03
N TYR A 826 7.27 13.84 2.85
CA TYR A 826 8.40 12.99 2.45
C TYR A 826 8.89 13.28 1.03
N ALA A 827 7.97 13.49 0.07
CA ALA A 827 8.33 13.87 -1.30
C ALA A 827 9.05 15.23 -1.34
N LEU A 828 8.54 16.24 -0.64
CA LEU A 828 9.20 17.53 -0.45
C LEU A 828 10.62 17.36 0.12
N SER A 829 10.78 16.49 1.11
CA SER A 829 12.08 16.19 1.70
C SER A 829 13.02 15.51 0.70
N ALA A 830 12.50 14.63 -0.17
CA ALA A 830 13.29 14.05 -1.26
C ALA A 830 13.75 15.13 -2.26
N THR A 831 12.89 16.09 -2.62
CA THR A 831 13.25 17.24 -3.44
C THR A 831 14.36 18.08 -2.81
N MET A 832 14.26 18.34 -1.50
CA MET A 832 15.29 19.06 -0.75
C MET A 832 16.63 18.32 -0.79
N ILE A 833 16.65 16.99 -0.67
CA ILE A 833 17.88 16.19 -0.80
C ILE A 833 18.49 16.35 -2.21
N GLN A 834 17.66 16.24 -3.25
CA GLN A 834 18.11 16.37 -4.65
C GLN A 834 18.71 17.75 -4.97
N GLU A 835 18.20 18.82 -4.34
CA GLU A 835 18.70 20.18 -4.53
C GLU A 835 19.82 20.56 -3.53
N GLY A 836 20.29 19.62 -2.72
CA GLY A 836 21.43 19.77 -1.80
C GLY A 836 21.10 20.29 -0.40
N LEU A 837 19.81 20.42 -0.05
CA LEU A 837 19.29 20.91 1.23
C LEU A 837 19.05 19.76 2.22
N VAL A 838 20.05 18.88 2.41
CA VAL A 838 19.91 17.60 3.13
C VAL A 838 19.48 17.77 4.59
N GLU A 839 20.04 18.74 5.32
CA GLU A 839 19.66 18.99 6.72
C GLU A 839 18.20 19.43 6.84
N MET A 840 17.78 20.34 5.96
CA MET A 840 16.41 20.85 5.87
C MET A 840 15.42 19.72 5.53
N ALA A 841 15.82 18.80 4.65
CA ALA A 841 15.04 17.63 4.31
C ALA A 841 14.76 16.74 5.53
N PHE A 842 15.80 16.38 6.29
CA PHE A 842 15.62 15.54 7.47
C PHE A 842 14.83 16.25 8.57
N GLN A 843 15.00 17.56 8.75
CA GLN A 843 14.18 18.32 9.69
C GLN A 843 12.70 18.33 9.27
N THR A 844 12.41 18.52 7.98
CA THR A 844 11.05 18.47 7.42
C THR A 844 10.41 17.09 7.62
N ALA A 845 11.09 16.03 7.22
CA ALA A 845 10.62 14.65 7.37
C ALA A 845 10.51 14.22 8.84
N SER A 846 11.35 14.75 9.73
CA SER A 846 11.28 14.47 11.16
C SER A 846 9.94 14.88 11.76
N GLY A 847 9.25 15.87 11.19
CA GLY A 847 7.91 16.23 11.63
C GLY A 847 6.87 15.12 11.44
N VAL A 848 7.02 14.27 10.42
CA VAL A 848 6.18 13.07 10.25
C VAL A 848 6.58 12.00 11.26
N TYR A 849 7.88 11.80 11.51
CA TYR A 849 8.35 10.90 12.57
C TYR A 849 7.82 11.31 13.94
N GLU A 850 7.92 12.59 14.30
CA GLU A 850 7.42 13.14 15.56
C GLU A 850 5.92 12.95 15.71
N ALA A 851 5.15 13.08 14.62
CA ALA A 851 3.72 12.86 14.63
C ALA A 851 3.33 11.37 14.70
N ALA A 852 3.93 10.51 13.87
CA ALA A 852 3.46 9.15 13.65
C ALA A 852 4.22 8.07 14.44
N TRP A 853 5.49 8.27 14.73
CA TRP A 853 6.40 7.20 15.20
C TRP A 853 7.04 7.49 16.56
N SER A 854 7.22 8.75 16.94
CA SER A 854 7.79 9.12 18.25
C SER A 854 6.92 8.62 19.41
N GLU A 855 7.53 8.42 20.58
CA GLU A 855 6.82 8.01 21.81
C GLU A 855 5.73 8.99 22.24
N ALA A 856 5.98 10.28 22.09
CA ALA A 856 5.02 11.35 22.38
C ALA A 856 4.08 11.69 21.21
N GLY A 857 4.05 10.84 20.18
CA GLY A 857 3.31 11.06 18.94
C GLY A 857 1.79 11.07 19.09
N LEU A 858 1.12 10.91 17.94
CA LEU A 858 -0.33 11.00 17.79
C LEU A 858 -1.01 9.62 17.65
N GLY A 859 -0.24 8.54 17.84
CA GLY A 859 -0.76 7.17 17.82
C GLY A 859 -0.86 6.54 16.44
N TYR A 860 -0.12 7.03 15.43
CA TYR A 860 -0.25 6.55 14.05
C TYR A 860 0.69 5.41 13.64
N SER A 861 1.53 4.91 14.54
CA SER A 861 2.51 3.86 14.20
C SER A 861 1.79 2.61 13.65
N PHE A 862 2.21 2.13 12.48
CA PHE A 862 1.55 1.04 11.71
C PHE A 862 0.11 1.34 11.27
N GLN A 863 -0.24 2.61 11.16
CA GLN A 863 -1.49 3.09 10.58
C GLN A 863 -1.37 4.53 10.06
N THR A 864 -0.18 4.92 9.58
CA THR A 864 0.14 6.28 9.13
C THR A 864 -0.96 6.81 8.19
N PRO A 865 -1.58 7.96 8.52
CA PRO A 865 -2.69 8.47 7.73
C PRO A 865 -2.22 9.23 6.49
N GLU A 866 -3.16 9.52 5.60
CA GLU A 866 -2.95 10.50 4.51
C GLU A 866 -2.54 11.85 5.10
N ALA A 867 -3.33 12.33 6.06
CA ALA A 867 -3.22 13.69 6.55
C ALA A 867 -3.50 13.86 8.04
N TRP A 868 -3.01 14.96 8.61
CA TRP A 868 -3.51 15.57 9.83
C TRP A 868 -3.53 17.10 9.71
N ASN A 869 -4.37 17.76 10.51
CA ASN A 869 -4.42 19.23 10.56
C ASN A 869 -3.54 19.81 11.68
N THR A 870 -3.54 21.13 11.82
CA THR A 870 -2.76 21.84 12.86
C THR A 870 -3.23 21.58 14.29
N ASN A 871 -4.41 21.00 14.48
CA ASN A 871 -4.95 20.55 15.76
C ASN A 871 -4.61 19.10 16.09
N ASP A 872 -3.76 18.44 15.30
CA ASP A 872 -3.39 17.02 15.44
C ASP A 872 -4.58 16.05 15.23
N GLU A 873 -5.53 16.44 14.37
CA GLU A 873 -6.67 15.60 13.97
C GLU A 873 -6.40 14.96 12.60
N TYR A 874 -6.55 13.63 12.47
CA TYR A 874 -6.20 12.86 11.27
C TYR A 874 -7.34 12.76 10.26
N ARG A 875 -7.00 12.46 9.00
CA ARG A 875 -7.92 11.96 7.98
C ARG A 875 -7.30 10.74 7.28
N SER A 876 -8.09 9.68 7.12
CA SER A 876 -7.72 8.43 6.46
C SER A 876 -6.51 7.72 7.05
N LEU A 877 -6.75 6.88 8.07
CA LEU A 877 -5.70 6.02 8.64
C LEU A 877 -5.28 4.94 7.65
N THR A 878 -4.04 4.46 7.84
CA THR A 878 -3.41 3.42 7.01
C THR A 878 -3.54 3.72 5.53
N TYR A 879 -2.61 4.55 5.08
CA TYR A 879 -2.66 5.14 3.76
C TYR A 879 -1.43 4.81 2.93
N MET A 880 -1.59 4.82 1.61
CA MET A 880 -0.53 4.45 0.66
C MET A 880 0.57 5.51 0.53
N ARG A 881 0.19 6.79 0.47
CA ARG A 881 1.11 7.91 0.20
C ARG A 881 2.35 8.00 1.12
N PRO A 882 2.29 7.69 2.44
CA PRO A 882 3.46 7.66 3.31
C PRO A 882 4.66 6.82 2.84
N LEU A 883 4.45 5.83 1.95
CA LEU A 883 5.53 5.06 1.32
C LEU A 883 6.53 5.97 0.57
N ALA A 884 6.18 7.22 0.29
CA ALA A 884 7.05 8.25 -0.26
C ALA A 884 8.33 8.53 0.55
N ILE A 885 8.44 8.06 1.80
CA ILE A 885 9.74 8.08 2.50
C ILE A 885 10.84 7.34 1.71
N TRP A 886 10.47 6.37 0.88
CA TRP A 886 11.39 5.69 -0.05
C TRP A 886 11.89 6.59 -1.18
N ALA A 887 11.18 7.68 -1.52
CA ALA A 887 11.71 8.70 -2.42
C ALA A 887 12.91 9.45 -1.82
N MET A 888 12.95 9.62 -0.49
CA MET A 888 14.14 10.16 0.18
C MET A 888 15.31 9.18 0.06
N GLN A 889 15.06 7.88 0.26
CA GLN A 889 16.09 6.85 0.12
C GLN A 889 16.58 6.76 -1.33
N TRP A 890 15.68 6.92 -2.31
CA TRP A 890 16.03 7.06 -3.73
C TRP A 890 16.98 8.24 -3.95
N ALA A 891 16.65 9.43 -3.43
CA ALA A 891 17.48 10.63 -3.57
C ALA A 891 18.85 10.51 -2.88
N LEU A 892 18.95 9.77 -1.77
CA LEU A 892 20.20 9.50 -1.05
C LEU A 892 21.08 8.46 -1.75
N THR A 893 20.48 7.57 -2.53
CA THR A 893 21.18 6.53 -3.26
C THR A 893 21.72 7.13 -4.56
N LYS A 894 23.05 7.29 -4.69
CA LYS A 894 23.70 7.95 -5.84
C LYS A 894 23.24 7.36 -7.19
N THR A 895 22.27 8.01 -7.83
CA THR A 895 21.70 7.61 -9.14
C THR A 895 22.73 7.79 -10.27
N SER A 896 23.71 8.67 -10.07
CA SER A 896 24.72 9.08 -11.06
C SER A 896 25.61 7.94 -11.56
N GLN A 897 25.87 6.92 -10.73
CA GLN A 897 26.69 5.75 -11.13
C GLN A 897 25.90 4.69 -11.89
N LYS A 898 24.60 4.51 -11.61
CA LYS A 898 23.73 3.57 -12.34
C LYS A 898 23.41 4.05 -13.75
N GLN A 899 23.22 5.36 -13.94
CA GLN A 899 23.00 5.96 -15.27
C GLN A 899 24.23 5.77 -16.19
N GLN A 900 25.43 5.95 -15.65
CA GLN A 900 26.69 5.66 -16.36
C GLN A 900 26.87 4.16 -16.65
N GLN A 901 26.48 3.27 -15.73
CA GLN A 901 26.58 1.81 -15.94
C GLN A 901 25.56 1.26 -16.95
N LEU A 902 24.38 1.88 -17.09
CA LEU A 902 23.33 1.47 -18.03
C LEU A 902 23.51 2.04 -19.45
N GLY A 903 24.59 2.79 -19.71
CA GLY A 903 24.82 3.43 -21.01
C GLY A 903 23.76 4.46 -21.39
N LEU A 904 22.95 4.93 -20.42
CA LEU A 904 22.01 6.02 -20.60
C LEU A 904 22.77 7.31 -20.34
N GLU A 905 23.32 7.89 -21.43
CA GLU A 905 23.90 9.22 -21.41
C GLU A 905 22.91 10.22 -20.78
N PRO A 906 23.38 11.18 -19.95
CA PRO A 906 22.56 12.28 -19.46
C PRO A 906 21.75 12.88 -20.59
N GLU A 907 20.52 13.31 -20.31
CA GLU A 907 19.72 13.94 -21.35
C GLU A 907 20.43 15.20 -21.87
N GLN A 908 20.84 15.16 -23.13
CA GLN A 908 21.50 16.25 -23.85
C GLN A 908 20.48 16.87 -24.79
N GLU A 909 20.63 18.16 -25.06
CA GLU A 909 19.83 18.87 -26.07
C GLU A 909 19.92 18.12 -27.42
N PRO A 910 18.79 17.65 -27.99
CA PRO A 910 18.79 16.99 -29.28
C PRO A 910 19.08 17.99 -30.41
N GLU A 911 19.83 17.55 -31.42
CA GLU A 911 19.92 18.27 -32.70
C GLU A 911 18.55 18.25 -33.39
N LEU A 912 17.97 19.44 -33.60
CA LEU A 912 16.62 19.64 -34.15
C LEU A 912 16.65 19.74 -35.69
N GLU A 913 15.96 18.83 -36.39
CA GLU A 913 15.73 18.95 -37.84
C GLU A 913 14.37 19.58 -38.17
N THR A 914 14.37 20.75 -38.80
CA THR A 914 13.18 21.57 -39.07
C THR A 914 12.12 20.91 -39.97
N ASN A 915 12.52 20.05 -40.91
CA ASN A 915 11.60 19.36 -41.83
C ASN A 915 10.87 18.17 -41.17
N SER A 916 11.44 17.56 -40.13
CA SER A 916 10.85 16.44 -39.39
C SER A 916 9.69 16.90 -38.50
N LEU A 917 9.87 18.05 -37.81
CA LEU A 917 8.88 18.68 -36.93
C LEU A 917 7.52 18.91 -37.61
N MET A 918 7.49 19.39 -38.86
CA MET A 918 6.23 19.71 -39.55
C MET A 918 5.37 18.49 -39.90
N LYS A 919 5.97 17.35 -40.24
CA LYS A 919 5.20 16.13 -40.60
C LYS A 919 4.63 15.43 -39.37
N HIS A 920 5.39 15.41 -38.27
CA HIS A 920 4.95 14.80 -37.03
C HIS A 920 3.83 15.61 -36.35
N ASP A 921 3.92 16.95 -36.42
CA ASP A 921 2.88 17.86 -35.92
C ASP A 921 1.49 17.53 -36.51
N ILE A 922 1.41 17.14 -37.79
CA ILE A 922 0.15 16.75 -38.44
C ILE A 922 -0.42 15.45 -37.87
N GLY A 923 0.42 14.42 -37.68
CA GLY A 923 0.01 13.12 -37.16
C GLY A 923 -0.44 13.20 -35.70
N PHE A 924 0.36 13.85 -34.85
CA PHE A 924 0.04 14.09 -33.44
C PHE A 924 -1.23 14.93 -33.30
N SER A 925 -1.35 16.04 -34.04
CA SER A 925 -2.55 16.90 -34.01
C SER A 925 -3.80 16.19 -34.53
N ARG A 926 -3.67 15.17 -35.39
CA ARG A 926 -4.81 14.34 -35.81
C ARG A 926 -5.27 13.42 -34.70
N VAL A 927 -4.35 12.74 -34.02
CA VAL A 927 -4.67 11.88 -32.87
C VAL A 927 -5.29 12.72 -31.75
N SER A 928 -4.67 13.84 -31.38
CA SER A 928 -5.17 14.75 -30.34
C SER A 928 -6.60 15.22 -30.63
N ARG A 929 -6.91 15.63 -31.87
CA ARG A 929 -8.27 16.04 -32.26
C ARG A 929 -9.33 14.95 -32.11
N LEU A 930 -8.96 13.67 -32.27
CA LEU A 930 -9.87 12.53 -32.08
C LEU A 930 -10.16 12.25 -30.59
N LEU A 931 -9.29 12.72 -29.69
CA LEU A 931 -9.36 12.48 -28.26
C LEU A 931 -10.05 13.61 -27.48
N ASN A 932 -10.35 14.74 -28.14
CA ASN A 932 -10.94 15.91 -27.50
C ASN A 932 -12.28 15.58 -26.84
N LEU A 933 -12.40 15.99 -25.57
CA LEU A 933 -13.65 15.94 -24.86
C LEU A 933 -14.68 16.90 -25.48
N PRO A 934 -15.98 16.57 -25.47
CA PRO A 934 -17.01 17.52 -25.82
C PRO A 934 -16.98 18.71 -24.84
N ASN A 935 -17.27 19.90 -25.35
CA ASN A 935 -17.51 21.08 -24.51
C ASN A 935 -18.73 20.80 -23.62
N GLU A 936 -18.57 20.80 -22.31
CA GLU A 936 -19.71 20.65 -21.40
C GLU A 936 -20.59 21.89 -21.49
N ALA A 937 -21.89 21.67 -21.73
CA ALA A 937 -22.89 22.69 -21.49
C ALA A 937 -22.93 22.94 -19.98
N SER A 938 -22.57 24.15 -19.56
CA SER A 938 -22.73 24.65 -18.20
C SER A 938 -24.22 24.65 -17.81
N ALA A 939 -24.75 23.50 -17.43
CA ALA A 939 -26.10 23.35 -16.90
C ALA A 939 -26.03 23.22 -15.38
N LYS A 940 -25.40 24.19 -14.70
CA LYS A 940 -25.64 24.34 -13.26
C LYS A 940 -27.13 24.60 -13.07
N SER A 941 -27.82 23.73 -12.35
CA SER A 941 -29.25 23.92 -12.09
C SER A 941 -29.46 25.28 -11.42
N THR A 942 -30.60 25.94 -11.68
CA THR A 942 -30.91 27.23 -11.06
C THR A 942 -30.80 27.15 -9.54
N LEU A 943 -31.14 26.00 -8.95
CA LEU A 943 -31.01 25.72 -7.52
C LEU A 943 -29.54 25.65 -7.06
N GLN A 944 -28.67 24.97 -7.81
CA GLN A 944 -27.23 24.90 -7.50
C GLN A 944 -26.57 26.27 -7.63
N THR A 945 -26.94 27.04 -8.66
CA THR A 945 -26.45 28.42 -8.82
C THR A 945 -26.95 29.32 -7.70
N LEU A 946 -28.20 29.18 -7.27
CA LEU A 946 -28.75 29.92 -6.13
C LEU A 946 -28.07 29.52 -4.82
N PHE A 947 -27.78 28.23 -4.63
CA PHE A 947 -27.05 27.71 -3.48
C PHE A 947 -25.62 28.25 -3.46
N ASP A 948 -24.87 28.12 -4.56
CA ASP A 948 -23.51 28.67 -4.71
C ASP A 948 -23.48 30.19 -4.47
N TYR A 949 -24.49 30.92 -4.98
CA TYR A 949 -24.64 32.37 -4.76
C TYR A 949 -24.94 32.68 -3.28
N THR A 950 -25.82 31.92 -2.64
CA THR A 950 -26.16 32.08 -1.21
C THR A 950 -24.96 31.77 -0.32
N CYS A 951 -24.20 30.70 -0.63
CA CYS A 951 -22.92 30.39 0.00
C CYS A 951 -21.95 31.58 -0.12
N ARG A 952 -21.76 32.14 -1.32
CA ARG A 952 -20.89 33.31 -1.53
C ARG A 952 -21.34 34.55 -0.75
N ARG A 953 -22.66 34.76 -0.61
CA ARG A 953 -23.24 35.96 0.01
C ARG A 953 -23.33 35.87 1.54
N MET A 954 -23.41 34.67 2.11
CA MET A 954 -23.23 34.45 3.55
C MET A 954 -21.76 34.54 4.00
N MET A 955 -20.83 34.65 3.04
CA MET A 955 -19.37 34.65 3.23
C MET A 955 -18.69 36.01 2.99
N SER A 956 -19.43 37.01 2.49
CA SER A 956 -19.03 38.42 2.57
C SER A 956 -19.43 38.99 3.93
#